data_AF-A0A9D6PG37-F1
#
_entry.id   AF-A0A9D6PG37-F1
#
_cell.length_a   1.000
_cell.length_b   1.000
_cell.length_c   1.000
_cell.angle_alpha   90.00
_cell.angle_beta   90.00
_cell.angle_gamma   90.00
#
_symmetry.space_group_name_H-M   'P 1'
#
loop_
_entity.id
_entity.type
_entity.pdbx_description
1 polymer ?
#
loop_
_entity_poly.entity_id
_entity_poly.type
_entity_poly.pdbx_seq_one_letter_code
_entity_poly.pdbx_strand_id
1 'polypeptide(L)'
;MKKISIAFLLFFVVHTSSILAAGAAPSGIVAVKEVSGESTAGAFNPQVFSNPYVSGVALRIEWKDIEPQEEVFHWDLVDQVFSQAKAHNIWVKLIIVPGFGTPTWALSGVQTAQFEKKYGFGRGELVQLPLPWDSTYLSRWFTFLRAVGSRYGGSPSFRVIAAAGPTSVSAEMSLPNSPSDLATWKSVGYAPEKYIDSWTQVYAAYSQIFPNQYFSLALYPGLPISSAGFMDVSERPRSRQKVIDEGLRYPSQFALQTSGLHAGGADSGDDGGAGYDIVRGLSGRIVTGFQMSTSATRNPVKMGDAGSPGNALLLSVKKGLTPLGSNGSIRYLEVYEPDIINPSMQDALSYGAKALGEVSNPYPSSITTTTSTLTQKAPLSRIPGDLNADGRVNVADFILRFWTFFIRVIQTITHYVPSTVLPTKGASSELLPKGIYALIPWSQAPSIDTWKKDFVDGVVMRLYWKDLQPGEDSYNWSLLDGVFENAKTSGKKVRLMVVPGFYSPQWVLDKPQIQKTSLFAVPQGPFDGQVKPLPLPWDSSYLSYWYTFSKELAKRYKDRPEFTYISVTGPNSHNGEVNLPDGKAWLTVVSGATEDQKIMALRSLLSQAYEQTMKQYCTLFAPKYFTMAFLDRTFPVPVPNLNGFQDQYVKDLIAKGRAVCPSSFGIQTNGLDGRPIYPAGKQPLDHWQYISDLSAQGVFTAFQTRAPGNLYACKSADAACISRRQTILRQALMTNALARHVSVIEVYESDILDPSLTSIITEAHTALKQK
;
A
#
# COMPACT_ATOMS: atom_id res chain seq x y z
N MET A 1 51.95 -56.04 5.12
CA MET A 1 50.59 -55.67 4.66
C MET A 1 50.17 -54.37 5.32
N LYS A 2 49.58 -53.47 4.53
CA LYS A 2 49.42 -52.02 4.72
C LYS A 2 48.63 -51.60 5.97
N LYS A 3 49.09 -50.56 6.67
CA LYS A 3 48.20 -49.51 7.20
C LYS A 3 48.85 -48.14 7.02
N ILE A 4 48.07 -47.26 6.40
CA ILE A 4 48.37 -45.93 5.90
C ILE A 4 48.27 -44.94 7.06
N SER A 5 49.30 -44.10 7.23
CA SER A 5 49.24 -42.90 8.07
C SER A 5 48.71 -41.73 7.23
N ILE A 6 47.61 -41.11 7.65
CA ILE A 6 47.17 -39.80 7.16
C ILE A 6 47.17 -38.85 8.36
N ALA A 7 48.12 -37.92 8.35
CA ALA A 7 48.11 -36.75 9.19
C ALA A 7 47.20 -35.70 8.54
N PHE A 8 46.15 -35.25 9.25
CA PHE A 8 45.39 -34.08 8.87
C PHE A 8 46.00 -32.84 9.54
N LEU A 9 46.72 -32.04 8.76
CA LEU A 9 46.99 -30.64 9.07
C LEU A 9 45.68 -29.86 8.92
N LEU A 10 45.16 -29.29 10.01
CA LEU A 10 44.12 -28.27 9.93
C LEU A 10 44.79 -26.90 9.72
N PHE A 11 44.72 -26.40 8.49
CA PHE A 11 44.91 -24.98 8.20
C PHE A 11 43.70 -24.20 8.73
N PHE A 12 43.88 -23.38 9.76
CA PHE A 12 42.94 -22.30 10.07
C PHE A 12 43.13 -21.19 9.04
N VAL A 13 42.33 -21.19 7.97
CA VAL A 13 42.14 -19.99 7.15
C VAL A 13 41.18 -19.08 7.92
N VAL A 14 41.73 -18.05 8.56
CA VAL A 14 40.93 -16.93 9.07
C VAL A 14 40.39 -16.19 7.84
N HIS A 15 39.17 -16.52 7.42
CA HIS A 15 38.40 -15.63 6.55
C HIS A 15 37.98 -14.43 7.40
N THR A 16 38.77 -13.37 7.39
CA THR A 16 38.24 -12.04 7.69
C THR A 16 37.22 -11.73 6.61
N SER A 17 35.96 -12.07 6.85
CA SER A 17 34.85 -11.51 6.08
C SER A 17 34.82 -10.02 6.42
N SER A 18 35.53 -9.22 5.63
CA SER A 18 35.29 -7.78 5.58
C SER A 18 33.82 -7.62 5.24
N ILE A 19 33.01 -7.24 6.23
CA ILE A 19 31.67 -6.71 5.98
C ILE A 19 31.93 -5.38 5.25
N LEU A 20 32.02 -5.43 3.92
CA LEU A 20 31.96 -4.24 3.08
C LEU A 20 30.59 -3.62 3.32
N ALA A 21 30.58 -2.40 3.84
CA ALA A 21 29.38 -1.60 3.96
C ALA A 21 28.70 -1.48 2.58
N ALA A 22 27.38 -1.59 2.53
CA ALA A 22 26.60 -1.29 1.34
C ALA A 22 27.02 0.09 0.77
N GLY A 23 27.06 0.22 -0.56
CA GLY A 23 27.41 1.49 -1.20
C GLY A 23 26.51 2.63 -0.69
N ALA A 24 27.08 3.85 -0.57
CA ALA A 24 26.31 5.01 -0.14
C ALA A 24 25.04 5.16 -1.01
N ALA A 25 23.89 5.43 -0.37
CA ALA A 25 22.62 5.57 -1.08
C ALA A 25 22.74 6.58 -2.24
N PRO A 26 22.21 6.28 -3.45
CA PRO A 26 22.28 7.19 -4.58
C PRO A 26 21.47 8.46 -4.28
N SER A 27 22.06 9.62 -4.57
CA SER A 27 21.38 10.90 -4.45
C SER A 27 21.95 11.95 -5.40
N GLY A 28 21.17 13.01 -5.64
CA GLY A 28 21.58 14.18 -6.43
C GLY A 28 21.10 14.16 -7.88
N ILE A 29 21.60 15.09 -8.68
CA ILE A 29 21.31 15.15 -10.12
C ILE A 29 22.15 14.10 -10.86
N VAL A 30 21.49 13.38 -11.75
CA VAL A 30 22.07 12.31 -12.55
C VAL A 30 21.97 12.69 -14.02
N ALA A 31 23.10 12.81 -14.69
CA ALA A 31 23.12 13.11 -16.12
C ALA A 31 22.77 11.86 -16.94
N VAL A 32 21.71 11.92 -17.75
CA VAL A 32 21.29 10.85 -18.65
C VAL A 32 21.80 11.13 -20.06
N LYS A 33 22.47 10.13 -20.66
CA LYS A 33 22.86 10.22 -22.07
C LYS A 33 21.61 10.09 -22.95
N GLU A 34 21.40 11.04 -23.85
CA GLU A 34 20.36 10.91 -24.88
C GLU A 34 20.80 9.88 -25.93
N VAL A 35 19.86 9.03 -26.36
CA VAL A 35 20.11 8.05 -27.43
C VAL A 35 19.63 8.67 -28.74
N SER A 36 20.53 8.80 -29.73
CA SER A 36 20.20 9.29 -31.07
C SER A 36 20.61 8.26 -32.12
N GLY A 37 19.65 7.80 -32.93
CA GLY A 37 19.91 6.91 -34.07
C GLY A 37 19.94 5.42 -33.73
N GLU A 38 20.54 4.65 -34.64
CA GLU A 38 20.54 3.18 -34.72
C GLU A 38 21.66 2.53 -33.86
N SER A 39 22.68 3.31 -33.50
CA SER A 39 23.76 2.93 -32.57
C SER A 39 23.47 3.45 -31.16
N THR A 40 23.69 2.58 -30.18
CA THR A 40 23.38 2.77 -28.77
C THR A 40 24.55 3.43 -28.05
N ALA A 41 24.22 4.36 -27.15
CA ALA A 41 25.13 4.93 -26.16
C ALA A 41 26.40 5.63 -26.71
N GLY A 42 26.42 6.96 -26.69
CA GLY A 42 27.65 7.74 -26.92
C GLY A 42 28.39 8.05 -25.60
N ALA A 43 29.70 8.29 -25.67
CA ALA A 43 30.44 8.83 -24.53
C ALA A 43 29.82 10.16 -24.05
N PHE A 44 29.78 10.38 -22.74
CA PHE A 44 29.33 11.65 -22.18
C PHE A 44 30.26 12.80 -22.59
N ASN A 45 29.70 14.00 -22.75
CA ASN A 45 30.48 15.22 -22.86
C ASN A 45 31.31 15.39 -21.57
N PRO A 46 32.64 15.63 -21.66
CA PRO A 46 33.49 15.82 -20.48
C PRO A 46 32.99 16.87 -19.49
N GLN A 47 32.27 17.90 -19.95
CA GLN A 47 31.66 18.94 -19.09
C GLN A 47 30.64 18.38 -18.09
N VAL A 48 30.04 17.21 -18.36
CA VAL A 48 29.14 16.54 -17.42
C VAL A 48 29.89 16.17 -16.15
N PHE A 49 31.11 15.66 -16.26
CA PHE A 49 31.90 15.18 -15.12
C PHE A 49 32.53 16.32 -14.31
N SER A 50 32.65 17.51 -14.89
CA SER A 50 33.13 18.71 -14.19
C SER A 50 32.01 19.63 -13.70
N ASN A 51 30.73 19.33 -13.98
CA ASN A 51 29.62 20.15 -13.53
C ASN A 51 29.41 19.96 -12.00
N PRO A 52 29.47 21.03 -11.19
CA PRO A 52 29.40 20.94 -9.73
C PRO A 52 28.03 20.50 -9.20
N TYR A 53 26.98 20.51 -10.03
CA TYR A 53 25.63 20.12 -9.66
C TYR A 53 25.31 18.66 -9.98
N VAL A 54 26.21 17.97 -10.69
CA VAL A 54 26.04 16.57 -11.08
C VAL A 54 26.66 15.67 -10.02
N SER A 55 25.88 14.72 -9.51
CA SER A 55 26.34 13.72 -8.55
C SER A 55 26.51 12.34 -9.20
N GLY A 56 25.73 12.06 -10.26
CA GLY A 56 25.73 10.78 -10.95
C GLY A 56 25.64 10.89 -12.48
N VAL A 57 25.93 9.80 -13.17
CA VAL A 57 25.68 9.60 -14.61
C VAL A 57 24.87 8.33 -14.83
N ALA A 58 23.91 8.35 -15.74
CA ALA A 58 23.09 7.21 -16.13
C ALA A 58 23.42 6.81 -17.58
N LEU A 59 24.23 5.76 -17.73
CA LEU A 59 24.59 5.22 -19.04
C LEU A 59 23.50 4.25 -19.50
N ARG A 60 22.81 4.60 -20.58
CA ARG A 60 21.88 3.71 -21.28
C ARG A 60 22.56 3.06 -22.47
N ILE A 61 22.51 1.73 -22.55
CA ILE A 61 23.11 0.90 -23.61
C ILE A 61 22.28 -0.38 -23.77
N GLU A 62 22.24 -0.97 -24.97
CA GLU A 62 21.51 -2.23 -25.20
C GLU A 62 22.41 -3.44 -24.96
N TRP A 63 21.83 -4.56 -24.56
CA TRP A 63 22.59 -5.79 -24.30
C TRP A 63 23.41 -6.23 -25.52
N LYS A 64 22.83 -6.16 -26.73
CA LYS A 64 23.49 -6.58 -27.97
C LYS A 64 24.76 -5.79 -28.32
N ASP A 65 24.91 -4.59 -27.78
CA ASP A 65 26.08 -3.75 -28.07
C ASP A 65 27.20 -3.96 -27.04
N ILE A 66 26.89 -4.62 -25.91
CA ILE A 66 27.89 -5.08 -24.93
C ILE A 66 28.30 -6.51 -25.23
N GLU A 67 27.37 -7.39 -25.61
CA GLU A 67 27.65 -8.81 -25.87
C GLU A 67 27.08 -9.24 -27.23
N PRO A 68 27.69 -8.77 -28.35
CA PRO A 68 27.19 -9.04 -29.69
C PRO A 68 27.26 -10.52 -30.08
N GLN A 69 28.14 -11.30 -29.45
CA GLN A 69 28.23 -12.76 -29.56
C GLN A 69 28.37 -13.35 -28.15
N GLU A 70 27.93 -14.59 -27.96
CA GLU A 70 27.97 -15.27 -26.66
C GLU A 70 29.38 -15.22 -26.07
N GLU A 71 29.50 -14.65 -24.86
CA GLU A 71 30.76 -14.46 -24.12
C GLU A 71 31.83 -13.55 -24.79
N VAL A 72 31.48 -12.87 -25.90
CA VAL A 72 32.34 -11.86 -26.53
C VAL A 72 31.85 -10.48 -26.15
N PHE A 73 32.57 -9.83 -25.25
CA PHE A 73 32.15 -8.56 -24.65
C PHE A 73 32.89 -7.33 -25.20
N HIS A 74 32.13 -6.27 -25.47
CA HIS A 74 32.60 -4.95 -25.86
C HIS A 74 32.41 -3.98 -24.69
N TRP A 75 33.46 -3.78 -23.89
CA TRP A 75 33.40 -3.01 -22.64
C TRP A 75 33.79 -1.53 -22.79
N ASP A 76 34.36 -1.12 -23.93
CA ASP A 76 35.09 0.15 -24.09
C ASP A 76 34.32 1.37 -23.57
N LEU A 77 33.04 1.53 -23.97
CA LEU A 77 32.23 2.66 -23.53
C LEU A 77 31.93 2.61 -22.03
N VAL A 78 31.59 1.43 -21.51
CA VAL A 78 31.25 1.26 -20.10
C VAL A 78 32.49 1.52 -19.24
N ASP A 79 33.65 1.01 -19.65
CA ASP A 79 34.95 1.27 -19.04
C ASP A 79 35.31 2.76 -19.06
N GLN A 80 35.11 3.43 -20.19
CA GLN A 80 35.34 4.87 -20.30
C GLN A 80 34.49 5.65 -19.29
N VAL A 81 33.19 5.33 -19.17
CA VAL A 81 32.29 6.00 -18.21
C VAL A 81 32.71 5.74 -16.77
N PHE A 82 33.06 4.50 -16.40
CA PHE A 82 33.52 4.20 -15.05
C PHE A 82 34.87 4.87 -14.72
N SER A 83 35.78 4.96 -15.70
CA SER A 83 37.05 5.66 -15.54
C SER A 83 36.84 7.15 -15.26
N GLN A 84 35.99 7.82 -16.06
CA GLN A 84 35.65 9.23 -15.85
C GLN A 84 34.91 9.45 -14.53
N ALA A 85 33.92 8.60 -14.22
CA ALA A 85 33.17 8.68 -12.97
C ALA A 85 34.10 8.55 -11.75
N LYS A 86 35.05 7.62 -11.78
CA LYS A 86 36.06 7.46 -10.73
C LYS A 86 36.97 8.68 -10.62
N ALA A 87 37.47 9.22 -11.73
CA ALA A 87 38.36 10.39 -11.73
C ALA A 87 37.67 11.65 -11.16
N HIS A 88 36.35 11.73 -11.26
CA HIS A 88 35.56 12.90 -10.83
C HIS A 88 34.70 12.65 -9.58
N ASN A 89 34.84 11.50 -8.91
CA ASN A 89 34.02 11.10 -7.74
C ASN A 89 32.50 11.11 -8.01
N ILE A 90 32.12 10.80 -9.24
CA ILE A 90 30.73 10.68 -9.69
C ILE A 90 30.29 9.22 -9.59
N TRP A 91 29.01 9.00 -9.26
CA TRP A 91 28.43 7.66 -9.25
C TRP A 91 27.74 7.31 -10.57
N VAL A 92 27.63 6.02 -10.85
CA VAL A 92 27.12 5.47 -12.11
C VAL A 92 25.84 4.70 -11.83
N LYS A 93 24.81 5.02 -12.61
CA LYS A 93 23.68 4.15 -12.91
C LYS A 93 23.92 3.47 -14.26
N LEU A 94 23.86 2.14 -14.29
CA LEU A 94 23.83 1.40 -15.54
C LEU A 94 22.38 1.10 -15.92
N ILE A 95 21.99 1.45 -17.15
CA ILE A 95 20.70 1.15 -17.75
C ILE A 95 20.96 0.25 -18.95
N ILE A 96 21.07 -1.05 -18.71
CA ILE A 96 21.23 -2.02 -19.79
C ILE A 96 19.85 -2.45 -20.25
N VAL A 97 19.52 -2.21 -21.51
CA VAL A 97 18.21 -2.50 -22.08
C VAL A 97 18.24 -3.86 -22.79
N PRO A 98 17.53 -4.88 -22.25
CA PRO A 98 17.30 -6.13 -22.94
C PRO A 98 16.09 -5.95 -23.89
N GLY A 99 15.14 -6.88 -23.96
CA GLY A 99 13.96 -6.73 -24.81
C GLY A 99 14.35 -6.66 -26.29
N PHE A 100 14.02 -5.57 -26.98
CA PHE A 100 14.46 -5.36 -28.38
C PHE A 100 15.97 -5.12 -28.52
N GLY A 101 16.66 -4.78 -27.43
CA GLY A 101 18.12 -4.67 -27.36
C GLY A 101 18.83 -6.00 -27.13
N THR A 102 18.15 -7.15 -27.22
CA THR A 102 18.72 -8.49 -27.03
C THR A 102 19.55 -8.92 -28.24
N PRO A 103 20.77 -9.47 -28.08
CA PRO A 103 21.56 -9.98 -29.20
C PRO A 103 20.92 -11.23 -29.81
N THR A 104 21.10 -11.42 -31.13
CA THR A 104 20.45 -12.50 -31.88
C THR A 104 20.82 -13.89 -31.37
N TRP A 105 22.07 -14.11 -30.95
CA TRP A 105 22.52 -15.39 -30.38
C TRP A 105 21.70 -15.77 -29.13
N ALA A 106 21.34 -14.77 -28.30
CA ALA A 106 20.60 -14.99 -27.06
C ALA A 106 19.14 -15.38 -27.30
N LEU A 107 18.61 -15.17 -28.51
CA LEU A 107 17.26 -15.58 -28.91
C LEU A 107 17.18 -17.01 -29.47
N SER A 108 18.32 -17.68 -29.70
CA SER A 108 18.33 -19.05 -30.23
C SER A 108 17.68 -20.03 -29.25
N GLY A 109 16.58 -20.67 -29.65
CA GLY A 109 15.81 -21.60 -28.81
C GLY A 109 14.96 -20.94 -27.72
N VAL A 110 14.82 -19.61 -27.74
CA VAL A 110 13.97 -18.84 -26.82
C VAL A 110 12.57 -18.65 -27.41
N GLN A 111 11.54 -18.78 -26.60
CA GLN A 111 10.19 -18.39 -27.01
C GLN A 111 10.13 -16.90 -27.30
N THR A 112 9.63 -16.53 -28.47
CA THR A 112 9.57 -15.16 -28.96
C THR A 112 8.27 -14.89 -29.70
N ALA A 113 7.92 -13.61 -29.84
CA ALA A 113 6.88 -13.17 -30.77
C ALA A 113 7.21 -11.81 -31.38
N GLN A 114 6.53 -11.45 -32.46
CA GLN A 114 6.70 -10.16 -33.14
C GLN A 114 5.83 -9.10 -32.48
N PHE A 115 6.44 -7.97 -32.11
CA PHE A 115 5.74 -6.84 -31.52
C PHE A 115 6.21 -5.52 -32.13
N GLU A 116 5.33 -4.53 -32.13
CA GLU A 116 5.67 -3.20 -32.64
C GLU A 116 6.51 -2.40 -31.64
N LYS A 117 7.57 -1.74 -32.10
CA LYS A 117 8.28 -0.73 -31.31
C LYS A 117 7.42 0.51 -31.12
N LYS A 118 6.93 0.72 -29.89
CA LYS A 118 6.02 1.82 -29.55
C LYS A 118 6.64 3.22 -29.67
N TYR A 119 7.93 3.35 -29.36
CA TYR A 119 8.65 4.61 -29.33
C TYR A 119 10.15 4.39 -29.57
N GLY A 120 10.92 5.49 -29.64
CA GLY A 120 12.36 5.43 -29.89
C GLY A 120 12.70 5.19 -31.36
N PHE A 121 13.95 4.80 -31.60
CA PHE A 121 14.43 4.48 -32.94
C PHE A 121 13.75 3.22 -33.50
N GLY A 122 13.35 3.24 -34.77
CA GLY A 122 12.59 2.16 -35.39
C GLY A 122 11.15 2.05 -34.91
N ARG A 123 10.56 3.15 -34.39
CA ARG A 123 9.14 3.19 -34.00
C ARG A 123 8.26 2.71 -35.16
N GLY A 124 7.33 1.79 -34.88
CA GLY A 124 6.44 1.18 -35.87
C GLY A 124 6.99 -0.11 -36.51
N GLU A 125 8.26 -0.43 -36.30
CA GLU A 125 8.82 -1.71 -36.77
C GLU A 125 8.33 -2.88 -35.92
N LEU A 126 7.98 -3.98 -36.59
CA LEU A 126 7.77 -5.27 -35.95
C LEU A 126 9.12 -5.94 -35.71
N VAL A 127 9.43 -6.18 -34.44
CA VAL A 127 10.70 -6.79 -34.02
C VAL A 127 10.42 -7.96 -33.09
N GLN A 128 11.31 -8.95 -33.14
CA GLN A 128 11.24 -10.14 -32.30
C GLN A 128 11.52 -9.77 -30.84
N LEU A 129 10.57 -10.05 -29.96
CA LEU A 129 10.71 -9.87 -28.52
C LEU A 129 10.73 -11.24 -27.82
N PRO A 130 11.69 -11.50 -26.92
CA PRO A 130 11.68 -12.69 -26.08
C PRO A 130 10.53 -12.64 -25.08
N LEU A 131 9.89 -13.78 -24.83
CA LEU A 131 8.81 -13.86 -23.85
C LEU A 131 9.39 -13.72 -22.43
N PRO A 132 8.77 -12.89 -21.56
CA PRO A 132 9.23 -12.61 -20.20
C PRO A 132 9.60 -13.82 -19.32
N TRP A 133 8.89 -14.92 -19.49
CA TRP A 133 8.96 -16.12 -18.64
C TRP A 133 9.78 -17.26 -19.28
N ASP A 134 10.42 -17.02 -20.42
CA ASP A 134 11.29 -18.03 -21.02
C ASP A 134 12.53 -18.24 -20.16
N SER A 135 12.72 -19.47 -19.66
CA SER A 135 13.80 -19.80 -18.74
C SER A 135 15.18 -19.72 -19.39
N THR A 136 15.29 -20.05 -20.68
CA THR A 136 16.54 -19.97 -21.43
C THR A 136 16.95 -18.51 -21.57
N TYR A 137 16.00 -17.63 -21.87
CA TYR A 137 16.21 -16.20 -21.94
C TYR A 137 16.66 -15.60 -20.60
N LEU A 138 15.93 -15.87 -19.53
CA LEU A 138 16.26 -15.38 -18.19
C LEU A 138 17.64 -15.88 -17.74
N SER A 139 17.96 -17.16 -17.99
CA SER A 139 19.27 -17.72 -17.68
C SER A 139 20.41 -16.99 -18.39
N ARG A 140 20.28 -16.73 -19.69
CA ARG A 140 21.28 -15.99 -20.48
C ARG A 140 21.41 -14.54 -20.02
N TRP A 141 20.29 -13.88 -19.76
CA TRP A 141 20.28 -12.53 -19.21
C TRP A 141 21.03 -12.45 -17.87
N PHE A 142 20.78 -13.40 -16.96
CA PHE A 142 21.46 -13.44 -15.67
C PHE A 142 22.95 -13.85 -15.79
N THR A 143 23.33 -14.65 -16.79
CA THR A 143 24.75 -14.91 -17.11
C THR A 143 25.45 -13.64 -17.55
N PHE A 144 24.85 -12.89 -18.47
CA PHE A 144 25.37 -11.60 -18.89
C PHE A 144 25.49 -10.63 -17.70
N LEU A 145 24.46 -10.50 -16.87
CA LEU A 145 24.51 -9.62 -15.70
C LEU A 145 25.57 -10.06 -14.67
N ARG A 146 25.86 -11.36 -14.55
CA ARG A 146 26.99 -11.85 -13.75
C ARG A 146 28.34 -11.38 -14.29
N ALA A 147 28.51 -11.28 -15.61
CA ALA A 147 29.72 -10.70 -16.20
C ALA A 147 29.83 -9.20 -15.88
N VAL A 148 28.71 -8.45 -15.97
CA VAL A 148 28.63 -7.04 -15.56
C VAL A 148 28.98 -6.87 -14.08
N GLY A 149 28.37 -7.67 -13.20
CA GLY A 149 28.61 -7.65 -11.75
C GLY A 149 30.04 -8.00 -11.39
N SER A 150 30.63 -9.00 -12.05
CA SER A 150 32.03 -9.40 -11.85
C SER A 150 33.00 -8.29 -12.26
N ARG A 151 32.69 -7.55 -13.35
CA ARG A 151 33.56 -6.47 -13.85
C ARG A 151 33.45 -5.18 -13.05
N TYR A 152 32.23 -4.75 -12.71
CA TYR A 152 31.98 -3.42 -12.15
C TYR A 152 31.46 -3.40 -10.72
N GLY A 153 30.99 -4.54 -10.17
CA GLY A 153 30.33 -4.62 -8.86
C GLY A 153 31.17 -4.15 -7.67
N GLY A 154 32.49 -4.21 -7.78
CA GLY A 154 33.44 -3.69 -6.79
C GLY A 154 33.79 -2.21 -6.95
N SER A 155 33.32 -1.54 -8.00
CA SER A 155 33.61 -0.12 -8.24
C SER A 155 32.85 0.76 -7.25
N PRO A 156 33.52 1.69 -6.53
CA PRO A 156 32.85 2.62 -5.62
C PRO A 156 31.92 3.61 -6.36
N SER A 157 32.14 3.79 -7.66
CA SER A 157 31.25 4.59 -8.49
C SER A 157 29.96 3.83 -8.84
N PHE A 158 29.93 2.50 -8.85
CA PHE A 158 28.72 1.76 -9.23
C PHE A 158 27.70 1.73 -8.09
N ARG A 159 26.61 2.49 -8.22
CA ARG A 159 25.58 2.59 -7.16
C ARG A 159 24.22 2.02 -7.55
N VAL A 160 23.84 2.11 -8.83
CA VAL A 160 22.50 1.71 -9.28
C VAL A 160 22.58 0.91 -10.58
N ILE A 161 21.88 -0.21 -10.66
CA ILE A 161 21.58 -0.90 -11.91
C ILE A 161 20.07 -0.77 -12.17
N ALA A 162 19.65 -0.46 -13.39
CA ALA A 162 18.23 -0.55 -13.72
C ALA A 162 17.80 -2.01 -13.69
N ALA A 163 16.76 -2.32 -12.91
CA ALA A 163 16.11 -3.62 -12.96
C ALA A 163 15.36 -3.71 -14.29
N ALA A 164 15.94 -4.42 -15.26
CA ALA A 164 15.44 -4.54 -16.61
C ALA A 164 15.24 -6.02 -16.97
N GLY A 165 14.15 -6.28 -17.69
CA GLY A 165 13.69 -7.63 -18.01
C GLY A 165 12.70 -8.12 -16.95
N PRO A 166 11.42 -8.37 -17.29
CA PRO A 166 10.81 -8.24 -18.61
C PRO A 166 10.47 -6.81 -19.04
N THR A 167 10.94 -6.43 -20.25
CA THR A 167 10.69 -5.13 -20.90
C THR A 167 10.75 -5.25 -22.44
N SER A 168 10.52 -4.16 -23.16
CA SER A 168 10.56 -4.03 -24.62
C SER A 168 11.61 -3.01 -25.10
N VAL A 169 11.24 -1.72 -25.18
CA VAL A 169 12.03 -0.66 -25.83
C VAL A 169 13.00 0.05 -24.87
N SER A 170 12.69 0.09 -23.58
CA SER A 170 13.46 0.80 -22.54
C SER A 170 13.73 -0.11 -21.34
N ALA A 171 14.32 0.41 -20.26
CA ALA A 171 14.42 -0.32 -18.99
C ALA A 171 13.17 -0.17 -18.10
N GLU A 172 12.15 0.57 -18.55
CA GLU A 172 10.85 0.60 -17.87
C GLU A 172 10.20 -0.77 -17.92
N MET A 173 9.32 -1.10 -16.99
CA MET A 173 8.55 -2.35 -17.02
C MET A 173 7.49 -2.40 -18.16
N SER A 174 7.69 -1.63 -19.22
CA SER A 174 6.78 -1.46 -20.34
C SER A 174 6.77 -2.68 -21.27
N LEU A 175 5.57 -3.18 -21.55
CA LEU A 175 5.32 -4.16 -22.60
C LEU A 175 4.55 -3.52 -23.75
N PRO A 176 4.70 -4.02 -24.99
CA PRO A 176 3.91 -3.58 -26.14
C PRO A 176 2.41 -3.75 -25.85
N ASN A 177 1.62 -2.71 -26.09
CA ASN A 177 0.26 -2.60 -25.60
C ASN A 177 -0.75 -2.06 -26.63
N SER A 178 -0.39 -2.04 -27.92
CA SER A 178 -1.35 -1.76 -28.99
C SER A 178 -2.41 -2.88 -29.08
N PRO A 179 -3.57 -2.64 -29.72
CA PRO A 179 -4.57 -3.70 -29.90
C PRO A 179 -4.03 -4.97 -30.56
N SER A 180 -3.13 -4.85 -31.53
CA SER A 180 -2.45 -5.99 -32.16
C SER A 180 -1.49 -6.69 -31.20
N ASP A 181 -0.68 -5.94 -30.44
CA ASP A 181 0.22 -6.52 -29.44
C ASP A 181 -0.54 -7.31 -28.38
N LEU A 182 -1.68 -6.80 -27.92
CA LEU A 182 -2.53 -7.48 -26.94
C LEU A 182 -3.09 -8.80 -27.50
N ALA A 183 -3.38 -8.87 -28.81
CA ALA A 183 -3.76 -10.11 -29.45
C ALA A 183 -2.58 -11.10 -29.47
N THR A 184 -1.38 -10.64 -29.82
CA THR A 184 -0.15 -11.45 -29.79
C THR A 184 0.13 -11.99 -28.39
N TRP A 185 0.07 -11.16 -27.35
CA TRP A 185 0.28 -11.58 -25.96
C TRP A 185 -0.68 -12.70 -25.54
N LYS A 186 -1.96 -12.61 -25.92
CA LYS A 186 -2.93 -13.68 -25.68
C LYS A 186 -2.56 -14.96 -26.43
N SER A 187 -2.16 -14.86 -27.71
CA SER A 187 -1.81 -16.05 -28.50
C SER A 187 -0.58 -16.80 -27.98
N VAL A 188 0.34 -16.09 -27.33
CA VAL A 188 1.53 -16.70 -26.71
C VAL A 188 1.34 -17.04 -25.23
N GLY A 189 0.11 -16.96 -24.74
CA GLY A 189 -0.26 -17.43 -23.40
C GLY A 189 0.23 -16.52 -22.27
N TYR A 190 0.21 -15.19 -22.48
CA TYR A 190 0.40 -14.22 -21.42
C TYR A 190 -0.65 -14.40 -20.31
N ALA A 191 -0.17 -14.35 -19.07
CA ALA A 191 -0.99 -14.17 -17.87
C ALA A 191 -0.23 -13.22 -16.93
N PRO A 192 -0.93 -12.38 -16.14
CA PRO A 192 -0.30 -11.52 -15.14
C PRO A 192 0.69 -12.26 -14.24
N GLU A 193 0.33 -13.46 -13.78
CA GLU A 193 1.14 -14.27 -12.88
C GLU A 193 2.49 -14.62 -13.50
N LYS A 194 2.54 -15.03 -14.78
CA LYS A 194 3.82 -15.31 -15.46
C LYS A 194 4.71 -14.07 -15.53
N TYR A 195 4.11 -12.92 -15.79
CA TYR A 195 4.84 -11.66 -15.87
C TYR A 195 5.38 -11.22 -14.50
N ILE A 196 4.58 -11.39 -13.44
CA ILE A 196 4.98 -11.10 -12.06
C ILE A 196 6.06 -12.08 -11.58
N ASP A 197 5.91 -13.37 -11.86
CA ASP A 197 6.89 -14.41 -11.51
C ASP A 197 8.25 -14.19 -12.20
N SER A 198 8.25 -13.66 -13.44
CA SER A 198 9.47 -13.20 -14.10
C SER A 198 10.15 -12.07 -13.32
N TRP A 199 9.40 -11.06 -12.86
CA TRP A 199 9.95 -9.99 -12.01
C TRP A 199 10.48 -10.51 -10.68
N THR A 200 9.80 -11.48 -10.06
CA THR A 200 10.27 -12.15 -8.84
C THR A 200 11.65 -12.79 -9.05
N GLN A 201 11.83 -13.52 -10.17
CA GLN A 201 13.12 -14.12 -10.54
C GLN A 201 14.18 -13.06 -10.80
N VAL A 202 13.81 -11.96 -11.47
CA VAL A 202 14.70 -10.84 -11.76
C VAL A 202 15.19 -10.18 -10.48
N TYR A 203 14.32 -9.85 -9.53
CA TYR A 203 14.75 -9.26 -8.26
C TYR A 203 15.61 -10.22 -7.44
N ALA A 204 15.26 -11.51 -7.41
CA ALA A 204 16.08 -12.52 -6.75
C ALA A 204 17.50 -12.56 -7.37
N ALA A 205 17.61 -12.62 -8.69
CA ALA A 205 18.91 -12.62 -9.38
C ALA A 205 19.68 -11.32 -9.15
N TYR A 206 19.05 -10.16 -9.28
CA TYR A 206 19.69 -8.86 -9.07
C TYR A 206 20.22 -8.69 -7.65
N SER A 207 19.47 -9.10 -6.63
CA SER A 207 19.91 -9.04 -5.24
C SER A 207 21.20 -9.86 -5.00
N GLN A 208 21.35 -10.98 -5.70
CA GLN A 208 22.51 -11.86 -5.59
C GLN A 208 23.71 -11.39 -6.43
N ILE A 209 23.45 -10.91 -7.65
CA ILE A 209 24.49 -10.47 -8.59
C ILE A 209 25.08 -9.13 -8.16
N PHE A 210 24.27 -8.25 -7.59
CA PHE A 210 24.65 -6.89 -7.23
C PHE A 210 24.44 -6.59 -5.73
N PRO A 211 25.10 -7.32 -4.81
CA PRO A 211 24.85 -7.21 -3.37
C PRO A 211 25.18 -5.82 -2.78
N ASN A 212 25.98 -5.02 -3.49
CA ASN A 212 26.44 -3.69 -3.04
C ASN A 212 25.71 -2.54 -3.74
N GLN A 213 24.91 -2.82 -4.76
CA GLN A 213 24.19 -1.80 -5.54
C GLN A 213 22.70 -1.83 -5.24
N TYR A 214 22.05 -0.70 -5.56
CA TYR A 214 20.60 -0.64 -5.66
C TYR A 214 20.16 -1.13 -7.04
N PHE A 215 19.02 -1.80 -7.12
CA PHE A 215 18.35 -2.10 -8.38
C PHE A 215 17.06 -1.30 -8.51
N SER A 216 16.99 -0.49 -9.56
CA SER A 216 15.91 0.49 -9.75
C SER A 216 14.88 -0.02 -10.76
N LEU A 217 13.64 -0.23 -10.31
CA LEU A 217 12.50 -0.45 -11.21
C LEU A 217 12.02 0.89 -11.77
N ALA A 218 11.88 0.99 -13.09
CA ALA A 218 11.21 2.13 -13.73
C ALA A 218 9.75 1.75 -14.09
N LEU A 219 8.80 2.51 -13.52
CA LEU A 219 7.37 2.18 -13.55
C LEU A 219 6.74 2.37 -14.92
N TYR A 220 5.83 1.45 -15.24
CA TYR A 220 4.90 1.52 -16.35
C TYR A 220 3.64 0.73 -16.00
N PRO A 221 2.45 1.02 -16.57
CA PRO A 221 1.27 0.18 -16.38
C PRO A 221 1.48 -1.26 -16.87
N GLY A 222 0.90 -2.24 -16.18
CA GLY A 222 0.82 -3.62 -16.68
C GLY A 222 -0.07 -3.75 -17.92
N LEU A 223 -0.16 -4.94 -18.50
CA LEU A 223 -1.10 -5.20 -19.59
C LEU A 223 -2.52 -5.39 -19.06
N PRO A 224 -3.55 -4.95 -19.81
CA PRO A 224 -4.96 -5.15 -19.45
C PRO A 224 -5.44 -6.57 -19.82
N ILE A 225 -4.72 -7.62 -19.43
CA ILE A 225 -5.04 -9.02 -19.75
C ILE A 225 -5.09 -9.81 -18.43
N SER A 226 -6.22 -10.43 -18.13
CA SER A 226 -6.42 -11.29 -16.94
C SER A 226 -5.77 -12.66 -17.08
N SER A 227 -5.65 -13.41 -15.98
CA SER A 227 -5.12 -14.78 -15.96
C SER A 227 -5.89 -15.76 -16.85
N ALA A 228 -7.17 -15.46 -17.12
CA ALA A 228 -8.00 -16.23 -18.05
C ALA A 228 -7.83 -15.80 -19.52
N GLY A 229 -6.93 -14.86 -19.82
CA GLY A 229 -6.66 -14.36 -21.17
C GLY A 229 -7.67 -13.31 -21.69
N PHE A 230 -8.60 -12.86 -20.86
CA PHE A 230 -9.57 -11.82 -21.22
C PHE A 230 -9.05 -10.41 -20.96
N MET A 231 -9.54 -9.44 -21.73
CA MET A 231 -9.26 -8.02 -21.52
C MET A 231 -9.85 -7.54 -20.19
N ASP A 232 -9.00 -7.00 -19.32
CA ASP A 232 -9.36 -6.41 -18.03
C ASP A 232 -8.46 -5.22 -17.72
N VAL A 233 -9.00 -4.00 -17.79
CA VAL A 233 -8.24 -2.76 -17.56
C VAL A 233 -7.75 -2.63 -16.10
N SER A 234 -8.38 -3.32 -15.16
CA SER A 234 -7.98 -3.29 -13.75
C SER A 234 -6.66 -4.04 -13.50
N GLU A 235 -6.23 -4.90 -14.43
CA GLU A 235 -4.94 -5.58 -14.37
C GLU A 235 -3.75 -4.65 -14.57
N ARG A 236 -3.95 -3.50 -15.22
CA ARG A 236 -2.89 -2.49 -15.42
C ARG A 236 -2.29 -2.00 -14.09
N PRO A 237 -3.08 -1.42 -13.17
CA PRO A 237 -2.56 -1.02 -11.85
C PRO A 237 -2.25 -2.22 -10.95
N ARG A 238 -3.00 -3.33 -11.06
CA ARG A 238 -2.81 -4.50 -10.20
C ARG A 238 -1.47 -5.18 -10.43
N SER A 239 -1.14 -5.47 -11.69
CA SER A 239 0.14 -6.10 -12.05
C SER A 239 1.31 -5.22 -11.68
N ARG A 240 1.19 -3.90 -11.90
CA ARG A 240 2.21 -2.93 -11.44
C ARG A 240 2.42 -3.01 -9.93
N GLN A 241 1.34 -2.96 -9.15
CA GLN A 241 1.45 -2.99 -7.69
C GLN A 241 2.10 -4.28 -7.20
N LYS A 242 1.72 -5.44 -7.76
CA LYS A 242 2.34 -6.73 -7.41
C LYS A 242 3.84 -6.76 -7.73
N VAL A 243 4.26 -6.23 -8.89
CA VAL A 243 5.69 -6.11 -9.22
C VAL A 243 6.43 -5.22 -8.21
N ILE A 244 5.83 -4.11 -7.78
CA ILE A 244 6.40 -3.25 -6.72
C ILE A 244 6.50 -4.03 -5.40
N ASP A 245 5.47 -4.77 -5.01
CA ASP A 245 5.43 -5.53 -3.76
C ASP A 245 6.52 -6.61 -3.71
N GLU A 246 6.83 -7.26 -4.84
CA GLU A 246 7.96 -8.19 -4.95
C GLU A 246 9.30 -7.47 -4.74
N GLY A 247 9.48 -6.28 -5.32
CA GLY A 247 10.69 -5.47 -5.11
C GLY A 247 10.84 -4.99 -3.67
N LEU A 248 9.75 -4.64 -2.99
CA LEU A 248 9.74 -4.18 -1.60
C LEU A 248 10.21 -5.23 -0.59
N ARG A 249 10.35 -6.50 -0.99
CA ARG A 249 11.01 -7.53 -0.18
C ARG A 249 12.53 -7.31 -0.01
N TYR A 250 13.11 -6.41 -0.80
CA TYR A 250 14.53 -6.05 -0.77
C TYR A 250 14.74 -4.58 -0.39
N PRO A 251 14.23 -4.09 0.75
CA PRO A 251 14.14 -2.65 1.04
C PRO A 251 15.49 -1.93 1.12
N SER A 252 16.59 -2.65 1.36
CA SER A 252 17.95 -2.11 1.40
C SER A 252 18.61 -1.95 0.03
N GLN A 253 18.04 -2.54 -1.03
CA GLN A 253 18.59 -2.52 -2.39
C GLN A 253 17.57 -2.05 -3.43
N PHE A 254 16.28 -2.14 -3.15
CA PHE A 254 15.25 -1.76 -4.11
C PHE A 254 15.12 -0.24 -4.21
N ALA A 255 15.18 0.26 -5.44
CA ALA A 255 14.89 1.63 -5.78
C ALA A 255 13.69 1.70 -6.75
N LEU A 256 12.92 2.78 -6.67
CA LEU A 256 11.75 2.98 -7.51
C LEU A 256 11.82 4.31 -8.27
N GLN A 257 11.57 4.25 -9.56
CA GLN A 257 11.56 5.41 -10.44
C GLN A 257 10.32 5.41 -11.32
N THR A 258 9.89 6.60 -11.75
CA THR A 258 9.09 6.74 -12.97
C THR A 258 9.75 7.75 -13.90
N SER A 259 9.64 7.50 -15.20
CA SER A 259 10.19 8.36 -16.23
C SER A 259 9.09 9.22 -16.83
N GLY A 260 9.47 10.33 -17.46
CA GLY A 260 8.50 11.21 -18.10
C GLY A 260 8.22 12.51 -17.35
N LEU A 261 8.97 12.88 -16.32
CA LEU A 261 8.74 14.10 -15.53
C LEU A 261 8.78 15.36 -16.40
N HIS A 262 7.71 16.15 -16.38
CA HIS A 262 7.62 17.46 -17.04
C HIS A 262 6.60 18.37 -16.34
N ALA A 263 6.74 19.69 -16.48
CA ALA A 263 5.73 20.66 -16.03
C ALA A 263 4.75 21.09 -17.14
N GLY A 264 4.97 20.69 -18.40
CA GLY A 264 4.10 21.08 -19.52
C GLY A 264 2.79 20.31 -19.58
N GLY A 265 1.71 20.92 -19.09
CA GLY A 265 0.35 20.38 -19.18
C GLY A 265 0.03 19.24 -18.20
N ALA A 266 -1.17 18.68 -18.32
CA ALA A 266 -1.60 17.54 -17.52
C ALA A 266 -0.85 16.27 -17.94
N ASP A 267 -0.62 15.38 -16.96
CA ASP A 267 0.05 14.10 -17.18
C ASP A 267 -0.81 13.22 -18.11
N SER A 268 -0.44 13.19 -19.39
CA SER A 268 -1.23 12.56 -20.47
C SER A 268 -0.64 11.22 -20.95
N GLY A 269 0.36 10.69 -20.23
CA GLY A 269 0.95 9.38 -20.51
C GLY A 269 0.01 8.21 -20.19
N ASP A 270 0.42 6.98 -20.56
CA ASP A 270 -0.38 5.75 -20.38
C ASP A 270 -0.82 5.46 -18.93
N ASP A 271 -0.25 6.16 -17.95
CA ASP A 271 -0.53 6.02 -16.52
C ASP A 271 -1.27 7.22 -15.88
N GLY A 272 -1.62 8.27 -16.65
CA GLY A 272 -2.37 9.42 -16.16
C GLY A 272 -1.78 10.13 -14.93
N GLY A 273 -0.46 10.03 -14.71
CA GLY A 273 0.26 10.61 -13.57
C GLY A 273 0.41 9.69 -12.33
N ALA A 274 -0.23 8.52 -12.29
CA ALA A 274 -0.23 7.66 -11.09
C ALA A 274 1.18 7.21 -10.66
N GLY A 275 2.11 7.01 -11.61
CA GLY A 275 3.50 6.70 -11.32
C GLY A 275 4.20 7.74 -10.44
N TYR A 276 3.87 9.04 -10.59
CA TYR A 276 4.46 10.08 -9.74
C TYR A 276 4.01 9.94 -8.29
N ASP A 277 2.72 9.69 -8.07
CA ASP A 277 2.15 9.55 -6.73
C ASP A 277 2.65 8.29 -6.04
N ILE A 278 2.82 7.18 -6.78
CA ILE A 278 3.41 5.94 -6.26
C ILE A 278 4.85 6.18 -5.80
N VAL A 279 5.68 6.82 -6.63
CA VAL A 279 7.08 7.12 -6.28
C VAL A 279 7.13 8.03 -5.06
N ARG A 280 6.37 9.13 -5.04
CA ARG A 280 6.31 10.04 -3.87
C ARG A 280 5.78 9.34 -2.61
N GLY A 281 4.83 8.43 -2.76
CA GLY A 281 4.26 7.64 -1.66
C GLY A 281 5.27 6.71 -0.99
N LEU A 282 6.34 6.34 -1.69
CA LEU A 282 7.42 5.49 -1.21
C LEU A 282 8.72 6.25 -0.89
N SER A 283 8.77 7.54 -1.20
CA SER A 283 9.91 8.40 -0.86
C SER A 283 10.10 8.48 0.66
N GLY A 284 11.36 8.41 1.09
CA GLY A 284 11.74 8.30 2.50
C GLY A 284 11.71 6.87 3.07
N ARG A 285 11.00 5.93 2.44
CA ARG A 285 11.00 4.50 2.83
C ARG A 285 12.02 3.67 2.06
N ILE A 286 12.15 3.95 0.77
CA ILE A 286 13.16 3.38 -0.13
C ILE A 286 13.79 4.49 -0.96
N VAL A 287 14.84 4.15 -1.71
CA VAL A 287 15.42 5.05 -2.70
C VAL A 287 14.40 5.29 -3.81
N THR A 288 14.14 6.56 -4.13
CA THR A 288 13.19 6.96 -5.17
C THR A 288 13.78 8.03 -6.07
N GLY A 289 13.34 8.07 -7.34
CA GLY A 289 13.80 9.09 -8.29
C GLY A 289 12.85 9.31 -9.45
N PHE A 290 13.11 10.34 -10.24
CA PHE A 290 12.41 10.62 -11.49
C PHE A 290 13.39 10.87 -12.63
N GLN A 291 12.97 10.55 -13.85
CA GLN A 291 13.65 10.98 -15.08
C GLN A 291 12.81 11.98 -15.84
N MET A 292 13.45 13.05 -16.35
CA MET A 292 12.81 14.05 -17.21
C MET A 292 12.18 13.43 -18.46
N SER A 293 11.10 14.04 -18.96
CA SER A 293 10.39 13.56 -20.15
C SER A 293 11.15 13.75 -21.45
N THR A 294 11.97 14.80 -21.50
CA THR A 294 12.80 15.17 -22.63
C THR A 294 13.82 16.22 -22.16
N SER A 295 14.74 16.64 -23.02
CA SER A 295 15.62 17.78 -22.74
C SER A 295 14.83 19.08 -22.84
N ALA A 296 14.91 19.91 -21.81
CA ALA A 296 14.34 21.26 -21.83
C ALA A 296 15.04 22.16 -22.86
N THR A 297 16.35 21.99 -23.07
CA THR A 297 17.12 22.67 -24.12
C THR A 297 16.55 22.40 -25.50
N ARG A 298 16.11 21.16 -25.78
CA ARG A 298 15.62 20.75 -27.10
C ARG A 298 14.11 20.93 -27.25
N ASN A 299 13.34 20.69 -26.18
CA ASN A 299 11.89 20.74 -26.20
C ASN A 299 11.34 21.43 -24.94
N PRO A 300 11.58 22.75 -24.83
CA PRO A 300 11.19 23.53 -23.66
C PRO A 300 9.66 23.62 -23.49
N VAL A 301 8.91 23.56 -24.61
CA VAL A 301 7.45 23.49 -24.64
C VAL A 301 6.92 22.31 -23.84
N LYS A 302 7.40 21.08 -24.13
CA LYS A 302 6.97 19.87 -23.42
C LYS A 302 7.36 19.92 -21.94
N MET A 303 8.49 20.55 -21.63
CA MET A 303 8.99 20.69 -20.26
C MET A 303 8.28 21.79 -19.45
N GLY A 304 7.48 22.65 -20.09
CA GLY A 304 6.50 23.51 -19.42
C GLY A 304 6.64 25.01 -19.67
N ASP A 305 7.65 25.44 -20.44
CA ASP A 305 7.78 26.85 -20.82
C ASP A 305 8.46 26.95 -22.19
N ALA A 306 7.69 27.30 -23.21
CA ALA A 306 8.18 27.45 -24.59
C ALA A 306 9.27 28.53 -24.74
N GLY A 307 9.20 29.59 -23.94
CA GLY A 307 10.03 30.79 -24.09
C GLY A 307 11.32 30.77 -23.27
N SER A 308 11.41 29.91 -22.26
CA SER A 308 12.59 29.80 -21.39
C SER A 308 12.91 28.35 -21.06
N PRO A 309 13.85 27.73 -21.79
CA PRO A 309 14.34 26.39 -21.49
C PRO A 309 14.82 26.21 -20.03
N GLY A 310 15.53 27.20 -19.49
CA GLY A 310 15.97 27.22 -18.09
C GLY A 310 14.81 27.19 -17.10
N ASN A 311 13.77 27.97 -17.35
CA ASN A 311 12.57 27.97 -16.53
C ASN A 311 11.77 26.66 -16.69
N ALA A 312 11.68 26.11 -17.91
CA ALA A 312 11.02 24.83 -18.17
C ALA A 312 11.65 23.69 -17.36
N LEU A 313 12.98 23.63 -17.31
CA LEU A 313 13.69 22.68 -16.45
C LEU A 313 13.42 22.95 -14.96
N LEU A 314 13.51 24.21 -14.52
CA LEU A 314 13.25 24.58 -13.12
C LEU A 314 11.85 24.17 -12.66
N LEU A 315 10.83 24.41 -13.47
CA LEU A 315 9.45 24.02 -13.18
C LEU A 315 9.32 22.50 -13.05
N SER A 316 9.96 21.75 -13.96
CA SER A 316 9.95 20.28 -13.92
C SER A 316 10.71 19.73 -12.70
N VAL A 317 11.86 20.32 -12.35
CA VAL A 317 12.61 20.00 -11.12
C VAL A 317 11.76 20.28 -9.88
N LYS A 318 11.11 21.44 -9.79
CA LYS A 318 10.19 21.76 -8.68
C LYS A 318 9.04 20.76 -8.57
N LYS A 319 8.42 20.36 -9.69
CA LYS A 319 7.37 19.33 -9.71
C LYS A 319 7.89 17.98 -9.19
N GLY A 320 9.11 17.59 -9.58
CA GLY A 320 9.74 16.35 -9.11
C GLY A 320 10.08 16.38 -7.62
N LEU A 321 10.51 17.53 -7.10
CA LEU A 321 10.86 17.72 -5.70
C LEU A 321 9.66 17.94 -4.77
N THR A 322 8.45 18.12 -5.32
CA THR A 322 7.24 18.31 -4.51
C THR A 322 6.90 17.00 -3.80
N PRO A 323 6.92 16.95 -2.45
CA PRO A 323 6.57 15.76 -1.70
C PRO A 323 5.05 15.51 -1.73
N LEU A 324 4.66 14.25 -1.51
CA LEU A 324 3.26 13.88 -1.25
C LEU A 324 3.09 13.68 0.26
N GLY A 325 2.56 14.69 0.95
CA GLY A 325 2.38 14.66 2.41
C GLY A 325 3.71 14.79 3.18
N SER A 326 3.84 14.10 4.31
CA SER A 326 5.04 14.10 5.17
C SER A 326 6.11 13.09 4.75
N ASN A 327 5.90 12.37 3.64
CA ASN A 327 6.89 11.45 3.11
C ASN A 327 8.14 12.23 2.70
N GLY A 328 9.32 11.61 2.82
CA GLY A 328 10.58 12.25 2.41
C GLY A 328 10.56 12.63 0.93
N SER A 329 11.49 13.47 0.49
CA SER A 329 11.65 13.76 -0.94
C SER A 329 12.31 12.58 -1.67
N ILE A 330 12.16 12.57 -3.00
CA ILE A 330 12.98 11.71 -3.86
C ILE A 330 14.47 11.93 -3.61
N ARG A 331 15.28 10.90 -3.89
CA ARG A 331 16.73 10.94 -3.66
C ARG A 331 17.52 11.45 -4.87
N TYR A 332 17.05 11.18 -6.09
CA TYR A 332 17.76 11.60 -7.29
C TYR A 332 16.83 12.04 -8.43
N LEU A 333 17.35 12.90 -9.30
CA LEU A 333 16.68 13.35 -10.53
C LEU A 333 17.58 13.09 -11.74
N GLU A 334 17.04 12.40 -12.73
CA GLU A 334 17.68 12.11 -13.99
C GLU A 334 17.36 13.18 -15.03
N VAL A 335 18.39 13.92 -15.45
CA VAL A 335 18.32 15.09 -16.34
C VAL A 335 19.17 14.82 -17.59
N TYR A 336 18.64 15.11 -18.78
CA TYR A 336 19.34 14.82 -20.03
C TYR A 336 20.60 15.68 -20.20
N GLU A 337 21.66 15.06 -20.74
CA GLU A 337 22.96 15.68 -20.97
C GLU A 337 22.91 17.08 -21.63
N PRO A 338 22.10 17.34 -22.68
CA PRO A 338 22.02 18.69 -23.26
C PRO A 338 21.61 19.76 -22.26
N ASP A 339 20.80 19.42 -21.24
CA ASP A 339 20.42 20.34 -20.19
C ASP A 339 21.53 20.53 -19.16
N ILE A 340 22.30 19.49 -18.88
CA ILE A 340 23.44 19.52 -17.94
C ILE A 340 24.52 20.51 -18.41
N ILE A 341 24.84 20.49 -19.70
CA ILE A 341 25.95 21.29 -20.26
C ILE A 341 25.50 22.70 -20.70
N ASN A 342 24.19 22.98 -20.72
CA ASN A 342 23.67 24.25 -21.17
C ASN A 342 23.84 25.33 -20.06
N PRO A 343 24.55 26.45 -20.33
CA PRO A 343 24.74 27.51 -19.33
C PRO A 343 23.43 28.10 -18.79
N SER A 344 22.36 28.15 -19.59
CA SER A 344 21.06 28.68 -19.17
C SER A 344 20.29 27.78 -18.18
N MET A 345 20.77 26.55 -17.95
CA MET A 345 20.13 25.57 -17.07
C MET A 345 20.75 25.54 -15.67
N GLN A 346 21.91 26.18 -15.48
CA GLN A 346 22.72 25.98 -14.29
C GLN A 346 22.02 26.41 -12.99
N ASP A 347 21.14 27.42 -13.05
CA ASP A 347 20.32 27.83 -11.90
C ASP A 347 19.31 26.74 -11.49
N ALA A 348 18.68 26.08 -12.47
CA ALA A 348 17.75 24.98 -12.23
C ALA A 348 18.48 23.75 -11.67
N LEU A 349 19.68 23.45 -12.20
CA LEU A 349 20.54 22.37 -11.70
C LEU A 349 21.05 22.65 -10.29
N SER A 350 21.47 23.89 -10.01
CA SER A 350 21.87 24.34 -8.69
C SER A 350 20.74 24.19 -7.67
N TYR A 351 19.54 24.65 -8.03
CA TYR A 351 18.35 24.48 -7.20
C TYR A 351 18.07 23.01 -6.88
N GLY A 352 18.10 22.15 -7.91
CA GLY A 352 17.87 20.71 -7.75
C GLY A 352 18.95 20.03 -6.91
N ALA A 353 20.23 20.32 -7.17
CA ALA A 353 21.36 19.77 -6.44
C ALA A 353 21.34 20.15 -4.97
N LYS A 354 21.02 21.42 -4.65
CA LYS A 354 20.85 21.87 -3.26
C LYS A 354 19.73 21.12 -2.55
N ALA A 355 18.56 21.00 -3.18
CA ALA A 355 17.41 20.32 -2.60
C ALA A 355 17.65 18.81 -2.36
N LEU A 356 18.42 18.16 -3.23
CA LEU A 356 18.75 16.73 -3.12
C LEU A 356 19.97 16.46 -2.21
N GLY A 357 20.77 17.49 -1.91
CA GLY A 357 22.00 17.42 -1.10
C GLY A 357 21.80 17.60 0.41
N GLU A 358 20.65 18.10 0.88
CA GLU A 358 20.38 18.42 2.30
C GLU A 358 19.69 17.30 3.11
N VAL A 359 19.46 16.10 2.56
CA VAL A 359 18.72 15.06 3.30
C VAL A 359 19.66 14.27 4.24
N SER A 360 19.63 14.64 5.53
CA SER A 360 20.22 13.87 6.63
C SER A 360 19.80 12.40 6.55
N ASN A 361 20.79 11.51 6.49
CA ASN A 361 20.63 10.07 6.46
C ASN A 361 19.88 9.58 7.72
N PRO A 362 18.70 8.91 7.64
CA PRO A 362 18.00 8.40 8.82
C PRO A 362 18.53 7.04 9.32
N TYR A 363 19.71 6.59 8.88
CA TYR A 363 20.36 5.38 9.40
C TYR A 363 21.64 5.74 10.17
N PRO A 364 21.75 5.40 11.47
CA PRO A 364 22.94 5.68 12.26
C PRO A 364 24.11 4.80 11.80
N SER A 365 25.17 5.45 11.34
CA SER A 365 26.49 4.83 11.16
C SER A 365 27.24 4.78 12.49
N SER A 366 27.96 3.68 12.70
CA SER A 366 28.96 3.40 13.76
C SER A 366 28.44 2.93 15.14
N ILE A 367 28.58 1.62 15.38
CA ILE A 367 28.76 1.07 16.72
C ILE A 367 30.27 1.15 17.01
N THR A 368 30.65 2.01 17.95
CA THR A 368 32.01 2.06 18.48
C THR A 368 32.14 1.03 19.59
N THR A 369 32.89 -0.05 19.35
CA THR A 369 33.16 -1.08 20.35
C THR A 369 34.15 -0.56 21.39
N THR A 370 33.70 -0.33 22.62
CA THR A 370 34.59 -0.14 23.78
C THR A 370 34.56 -1.41 24.62
N THR A 371 35.71 -2.07 24.73
CA THR A 371 35.94 -3.24 25.59
C THR A 371 36.17 -2.80 27.03
N SER A 372 35.42 -3.37 27.96
CA SER A 372 35.68 -3.30 29.40
C SER A 372 35.68 -4.73 29.97
N THR A 373 36.80 -5.09 30.59
CA THR A 373 37.05 -6.35 31.30
C THR A 373 36.67 -6.21 32.77
N LEU A 374 35.89 -7.15 33.31
CA LEU A 374 35.88 -7.45 34.74
C LEU A 374 35.72 -8.96 35.01
N THR A 375 36.59 -9.47 35.87
CA THR A 375 36.68 -10.83 36.41
C THR A 375 36.24 -10.85 37.87
N GLN A 376 35.36 -11.78 38.28
CA GLN A 376 35.54 -12.66 39.47
C GLN A 376 34.40 -13.69 39.66
N LYS A 377 34.82 -14.90 40.09
CA LYS A 377 34.12 -16.15 40.51
C LYS A 377 33.36 -15.98 41.85
N ALA A 378 32.46 -16.84 42.39
CA ALA A 378 31.60 -18.02 42.08
C ALA A 378 30.82 -18.34 43.41
N PRO A 379 29.76 -19.20 43.52
CA PRO A 379 29.90 -20.67 43.53
C PRO A 379 28.74 -21.49 42.88
N LEU A 380 28.97 -22.80 42.71
CA LEU A 380 28.26 -23.76 41.84
C LEU A 380 26.87 -24.23 42.32
N SER A 381 25.90 -24.28 41.40
CA SER A 381 25.37 -25.57 40.85
C SER A 381 24.28 -25.34 39.79
N ARG A 382 24.70 -25.10 38.54
CA ARG A 382 23.94 -25.38 37.31
C ARG A 382 24.94 -25.76 36.22
N ILE A 383 24.67 -26.82 35.47
CA ILE A 383 25.47 -27.16 34.29
C ILE A 383 25.31 -25.98 33.30
N PRO A 384 26.37 -25.27 32.90
CA PRO A 384 26.25 -24.14 31.99
C PRO A 384 25.74 -24.61 30.64
N GLY A 385 24.50 -24.29 30.29
CA GLY A 385 23.88 -24.77 29.06
C GLY A 385 22.52 -25.43 29.26
N ASP A 386 22.28 -25.98 30.44
CA ASP A 386 21.04 -26.65 30.83
C ASP A 386 20.03 -25.60 31.33
N LEU A 387 19.14 -25.19 30.43
CA LEU A 387 18.18 -24.11 30.65
C LEU A 387 16.81 -24.61 31.12
N ASN A 388 16.50 -25.87 30.88
CA ASN A 388 15.26 -26.51 31.36
C ASN A 388 15.46 -27.25 32.71
N ALA A 389 16.69 -27.28 33.24
CA ALA A 389 17.09 -27.92 34.48
C ALA A 389 16.87 -29.44 34.50
N ASP A 390 17.02 -30.09 33.34
CA ASP A 390 16.85 -31.55 33.19
C ASP A 390 18.13 -32.36 33.46
N GLY A 391 19.24 -31.69 33.77
CA GLY A 391 20.52 -32.27 34.11
C GLY A 391 21.41 -32.62 32.91
N ARG A 392 21.02 -32.25 31.69
CA ARG A 392 21.80 -32.46 30.45
C ARG A 392 21.76 -31.19 29.58
N VAL A 393 22.65 -31.11 28.59
CA VAL A 393 22.59 -30.07 27.54
C VAL A 393 22.18 -30.74 26.24
N ASN A 394 20.97 -30.44 25.75
CA ASN A 394 20.37 -31.10 24.60
C ASN A 394 19.70 -30.11 23.64
N VAL A 395 19.07 -30.63 22.57
CA VAL A 395 18.43 -29.80 21.52
C VAL A 395 17.33 -28.90 22.10
N ALA A 396 16.66 -29.30 23.18
CA ALA A 396 15.66 -28.47 23.85
C ALA A 396 16.28 -27.25 24.52
N ASP A 397 17.48 -27.34 25.10
CA ASP A 397 18.21 -26.18 25.64
C ASP A 397 18.63 -25.21 24.55
N PHE A 398 18.96 -25.73 23.36
CA PHE A 398 19.26 -24.92 22.19
C PHE A 398 18.02 -24.19 21.68
N ILE A 399 16.88 -24.86 21.63
CA ILE A 399 15.57 -24.26 21.30
C ILE A 399 15.18 -23.22 22.34
N LEU A 400 15.40 -23.48 23.64
CA LEU A 400 15.11 -22.52 24.71
C LEU A 400 16.03 -21.31 24.65
N ARG A 401 17.32 -21.49 24.30
CA ARG A 401 18.27 -20.40 24.01
C ARG A 401 17.81 -19.56 22.82
N PHE A 402 17.36 -20.21 21.76
CA PHE A 402 16.87 -19.53 20.57
C PHE A 402 15.60 -18.74 20.88
N TRP A 403 14.66 -19.32 21.63
CA TRP A 403 13.41 -18.65 22.05
C TRP A 403 13.60 -17.56 23.08
N THR A 404 14.47 -17.73 24.08
CA THR A 404 14.77 -16.67 25.07
C THR A 404 15.59 -15.54 24.45
N PHE A 405 16.45 -15.83 23.48
CA PHE A 405 17.09 -14.81 22.65
C PHE A 405 16.06 -14.08 21.77
N PHE A 406 15.11 -14.79 21.15
CA PHE A 406 14.05 -14.19 20.34
C PHE A 406 13.10 -13.31 21.17
N ILE A 407 12.71 -13.76 22.36
CA ILE A 407 11.89 -12.97 23.30
C ILE A 407 12.67 -11.76 23.84
N ARG A 408 13.97 -11.90 24.16
CA ARG A 408 14.79 -10.76 24.57
C ARG A 408 15.02 -9.77 23.44
N VAL A 409 15.15 -10.21 22.20
CA VAL A 409 15.21 -9.31 21.03
C VAL A 409 13.88 -8.57 20.85
N ILE A 410 12.73 -9.23 21.04
CA ILE A 410 11.41 -8.58 21.00
C ILE A 410 11.19 -7.62 22.19
N GLN A 411 11.68 -7.96 23.39
CA GLN A 411 11.59 -7.11 24.58
C GLN A 411 12.59 -5.94 24.56
N THR A 412 13.71 -6.06 23.85
CA THR A 412 14.69 -4.97 23.68
C THR A 412 14.28 -4.03 22.53
N ILE A 413 13.54 -4.52 21.53
CA ILE A 413 12.92 -3.70 20.47
C ILE A 413 11.74 -2.87 21.00
N THR A 414 11.21 -3.16 22.19
CA THR A 414 10.12 -2.38 22.82
C THR A 414 10.58 -1.27 23.77
N HIS A 415 11.89 -0.98 23.90
CA HIS A 415 12.39 0.10 24.77
C HIS A 415 13.50 0.99 24.19
N TYR A 416 13.53 1.21 22.87
CA TYR A 416 14.34 2.29 22.29
C TYR A 416 13.61 2.97 21.12
N VAL A 417 12.67 3.85 21.46
CA VAL A 417 12.21 4.91 20.56
C VAL A 417 12.98 6.16 20.95
N PRO A 418 13.78 6.79 20.07
CA PRO A 418 14.36 8.09 20.35
C PRO A 418 13.24 9.14 20.42
N SER A 419 13.06 9.73 21.59
CA SER A 419 12.18 10.88 21.84
C SER A 419 12.74 12.14 21.19
N THR A 420 12.67 12.28 19.86
CA THR A 420 12.99 13.57 19.18
C THR A 420 12.34 13.68 17.79
N VAL A 421 11.03 13.89 17.74
CA VAL A 421 10.37 14.89 16.86
C VAL A 421 9.05 15.27 17.54
N LEU A 422 9.01 16.43 18.19
CA LEU A 422 7.76 17.09 18.52
C LEU A 422 7.10 17.55 17.20
N PRO A 423 5.81 17.28 16.96
CA PRO A 423 5.13 17.77 15.76
C PRO A 423 5.10 19.29 15.77
N THR A 424 5.45 19.89 14.64
CA THR A 424 5.10 21.28 14.37
C THR A 424 3.58 21.42 14.36
N LYS A 425 3.08 22.21 15.31
CA LYS A 425 1.71 22.71 15.42
C LYS A 425 1.20 23.19 14.05
N GLY A 426 0.29 22.42 13.45
CA GLY A 426 -0.25 22.71 12.12
C GLY A 426 -1.50 21.92 11.71
N ALA A 427 -2.15 21.24 12.64
CA ALA A 427 -3.58 20.96 12.70
C ALA A 427 -3.84 20.69 14.20
N SER A 428 -4.95 21.14 14.78
CA SER A 428 -5.20 20.85 16.18
C SER A 428 -5.13 19.33 16.37
N SER A 429 -4.29 18.86 17.28
CA SER A 429 -4.40 17.55 17.90
C SER A 429 -5.66 17.49 18.77
N GLU A 430 -6.79 18.01 18.28
CA GLU A 430 -8.11 17.81 18.85
C GLU A 430 -8.51 16.36 18.55
N LEU A 431 -7.90 15.49 19.36
CA LEU A 431 -8.28 14.14 19.73
C LEU A 431 -9.15 13.41 18.70
N LEU A 432 -8.52 12.54 17.90
CA LEU A 432 -9.16 11.36 17.30
C LEU A 432 -10.25 10.84 18.23
N PRO A 433 -11.45 10.48 17.73
CA PRO A 433 -12.47 9.87 18.58
C PRO A 433 -11.85 8.69 19.32
N LYS A 434 -11.92 8.72 20.65
CA LYS A 434 -11.29 7.71 21.52
C LYS A 434 -12.24 7.28 22.63
N GLY A 435 -12.20 6.00 22.95
CA GLY A 435 -12.84 5.45 24.14
C GLY A 435 -14.00 4.48 23.87
N ILE A 436 -14.89 4.32 24.84
CA ILE A 436 -15.99 3.35 24.78
C ILE A 436 -17.28 4.06 24.38
N TYR A 437 -17.93 3.55 23.34
CA TYR A 437 -19.22 4.06 22.88
C TYR A 437 -20.33 3.03 23.14
N ALA A 438 -21.43 3.46 23.76
CA ALA A 438 -22.59 2.61 23.97
C ALA A 438 -23.39 2.48 22.67
N LEU A 439 -23.54 1.26 22.17
CA LEU A 439 -24.28 0.94 20.96
C LEU A 439 -25.78 0.79 21.27
N ILE A 440 -26.53 1.82 20.91
CA ILE A 440 -27.93 2.01 21.30
C ILE A 440 -28.85 1.20 20.39
N PRO A 441 -29.90 0.53 20.90
CA PRO A 441 -30.89 -0.14 20.06
C PRO A 441 -31.43 0.73 18.91
N TRP A 442 -31.84 0.09 17.82
CA TRP A 442 -32.33 0.78 16.62
C TRP A 442 -33.51 1.71 16.93
N SER A 443 -33.40 2.97 16.49
CA SER A 443 -34.43 4.00 16.61
C SER A 443 -34.94 4.22 18.05
N GLN A 444 -34.10 3.98 19.05
CA GLN A 444 -34.41 4.20 20.47
C GLN A 444 -33.53 5.28 21.10
N ALA A 445 -34.02 5.91 22.16
CA ALA A 445 -33.22 6.81 22.99
C ALA A 445 -32.32 5.99 23.93
N PRO A 446 -31.09 6.45 24.22
CA PRO A 446 -30.24 5.81 25.23
C PRO A 446 -30.88 5.86 26.61
N SER A 447 -30.63 4.83 27.42
CA SER A 447 -31.02 4.81 28.83
C SER A 447 -30.39 5.99 29.59
N ILE A 448 -31.13 6.55 30.55
CA ILE A 448 -30.62 7.61 31.42
C ILE A 448 -29.36 7.17 32.18
N ASP A 449 -29.26 5.88 32.50
CA ASP A 449 -28.12 5.34 33.25
C ASP A 449 -26.87 5.19 32.38
N THR A 450 -27.02 5.04 31.06
CA THR A 450 -25.91 5.04 30.10
C THR A 450 -25.16 6.37 30.15
N TRP A 451 -25.89 7.49 30.23
CA TRP A 451 -25.31 8.82 30.38
C TRP A 451 -24.60 9.06 31.71
N LYS A 452 -24.83 8.21 32.72
CA LYS A 452 -24.17 8.33 34.04
C LYS A 452 -22.92 7.47 34.18
N LYS A 453 -22.64 6.56 33.23
CA LYS A 453 -21.46 5.69 33.32
C LYS A 453 -20.19 6.47 32.98
N ASP A 454 -19.22 6.51 33.89
CA ASP A 454 -17.95 7.22 33.70
C ASP A 454 -17.09 6.59 32.60
N PHE A 455 -17.18 5.27 32.43
CA PHE A 455 -16.46 4.52 31.40
C PHE A 455 -17.12 4.61 30.01
N VAL A 456 -18.18 5.40 29.83
CA VAL A 456 -18.82 5.65 28.52
C VAL A 456 -18.45 7.05 28.04
N ASP A 457 -17.77 7.13 26.89
CA ASP A 457 -17.37 8.40 26.29
C ASP A 457 -18.39 8.93 25.29
N GLY A 458 -19.22 8.05 24.72
CA GLY A 458 -20.26 8.45 23.78
C GLY A 458 -21.31 7.38 23.51
N VAL A 459 -22.26 7.72 22.65
CA VAL A 459 -23.34 6.82 22.20
C VAL A 459 -23.31 6.69 20.68
N VAL A 460 -23.65 5.50 20.18
CA VAL A 460 -23.87 5.23 18.75
C VAL A 460 -25.37 5.18 18.48
N MET A 461 -25.87 6.15 17.73
CA MET A 461 -27.27 6.19 17.32
C MET A 461 -27.46 5.45 16.00
N ARG A 462 -28.21 4.34 16.05
CA ARG A 462 -28.58 3.52 14.89
C ARG A 462 -30.00 3.88 14.44
N LEU A 463 -30.14 4.40 13.23
CA LEU A 463 -31.36 5.05 12.76
C LEU A 463 -31.70 4.64 11.33
N TYR A 464 -32.97 4.71 10.98
CA TYR A 464 -33.46 4.46 9.62
C TYR A 464 -33.77 5.77 8.91
N TRP A 465 -33.42 5.87 7.63
CA TRP A 465 -33.71 7.08 6.84
C TRP A 465 -35.22 7.38 6.78
N LYS A 466 -36.07 6.35 6.58
CA LYS A 466 -37.54 6.47 6.56
C LYS A 466 -38.13 7.11 7.81
N ASP A 467 -37.47 6.95 8.97
CA ASP A 467 -37.97 7.49 10.25
C ASP A 467 -37.55 8.95 10.43
N LEU A 468 -36.39 9.34 9.90
CA LEU A 468 -35.85 10.70 9.98
C LEU A 468 -36.42 11.64 8.91
N GLN A 469 -36.86 11.10 7.77
CA GLN A 469 -37.44 11.88 6.67
C GLN A 469 -38.72 11.21 6.11
N PRO A 470 -39.83 11.21 6.89
CA PRO A 470 -41.08 10.56 6.48
C PRO A 470 -41.73 11.15 5.22
N GLY A 471 -41.38 12.38 4.81
CA GLY A 471 -41.85 13.03 3.58
C GLY A 471 -40.74 13.86 2.91
N GLU A 472 -40.91 14.24 1.64
CA GLU A 472 -39.85 14.88 0.81
C GLU A 472 -39.17 16.06 1.49
N ASP A 473 -39.94 16.95 2.13
CA ASP A 473 -39.44 18.09 2.91
C ASP A 473 -39.80 18.00 4.40
N SER A 474 -40.19 16.81 4.87
CA SER A 474 -40.63 16.59 6.25
C SER A 474 -39.59 15.77 7.01
N TYR A 475 -38.98 16.37 8.02
CA TYR A 475 -37.94 15.75 8.84
C TYR A 475 -38.39 15.57 10.29
N ASN A 476 -38.09 14.41 10.87
CA ASN A 476 -38.32 14.14 12.28
C ASN A 476 -36.99 14.07 13.04
N TRP A 477 -36.64 15.17 13.70
CA TRP A 477 -35.39 15.32 14.44
C TRP A 477 -35.51 15.06 15.94
N SER A 478 -36.72 14.88 16.46
CA SER A 478 -37.01 14.91 17.91
C SER A 478 -36.15 13.96 18.74
N LEU A 479 -35.95 12.72 18.26
CA LEU A 479 -35.10 11.74 18.94
C LEU A 479 -33.64 12.22 18.99
N LEU A 480 -33.10 12.66 17.85
CA LEU A 480 -31.72 13.11 17.76
C LEU A 480 -31.49 14.40 18.55
N ASP A 481 -32.42 15.34 18.52
CA ASP A 481 -32.34 16.57 19.32
C ASP A 481 -32.23 16.24 20.81
N GLY A 482 -33.08 15.34 21.33
CA GLY A 482 -33.00 14.87 22.72
C GLY A 482 -31.68 14.18 23.04
N VAL A 483 -31.14 13.37 22.12
CA VAL A 483 -29.83 12.70 22.29
C VAL A 483 -28.70 13.72 22.35
N PHE A 484 -28.69 14.72 21.47
CA PHE A 484 -27.65 15.74 21.44
C PHE A 484 -27.69 16.65 22.68
N GLU A 485 -28.87 16.98 23.20
CA GLU A 485 -28.98 17.72 24.46
C GLU A 485 -28.55 16.87 25.68
N ASN A 486 -28.87 15.57 25.70
CA ASN A 486 -28.36 14.66 26.74
C ASN A 486 -26.84 14.48 26.66
N ALA A 487 -26.28 14.38 25.45
CA ALA A 487 -24.83 14.30 25.24
C ALA A 487 -24.13 15.57 25.73
N LYS A 488 -24.69 16.74 25.41
CA LYS A 488 -24.19 18.05 25.85
C LYS A 488 -24.18 18.17 27.37
N THR A 489 -25.29 17.83 28.02
CA THR A 489 -25.45 17.94 29.49
C THR A 489 -24.57 16.95 30.25
N SER A 490 -24.34 15.76 29.69
CA SER A 490 -23.47 14.73 30.29
C SER A 490 -21.99 14.83 29.88
N GLY A 491 -21.64 15.75 28.97
CA GLY A 491 -20.30 15.88 28.42
C GLY A 491 -19.86 14.70 27.54
N LYS A 492 -20.80 13.90 27.03
CA LYS A 492 -20.54 12.71 26.21
C LYS A 492 -20.66 13.01 24.72
N LYS A 493 -20.19 12.08 23.89
CA LYS A 493 -20.14 12.19 22.43
C LYS A 493 -21.25 11.41 21.73
N VAL A 494 -21.51 11.76 20.48
CA VAL A 494 -22.50 11.11 19.62
C VAL A 494 -21.84 10.69 18.33
N ARG A 495 -22.04 9.42 17.96
CA ARG A 495 -21.78 8.87 16.63
C ARG A 495 -23.12 8.58 15.94
N LEU A 496 -23.23 8.91 14.67
CA LEU A 496 -24.42 8.59 13.86
C LEU A 496 -24.19 7.40 12.92
N MET A 497 -25.19 6.53 12.82
CA MET A 497 -25.33 5.49 11.81
C MET A 497 -26.75 5.56 11.28
N VAL A 498 -26.94 6.20 10.13
CA VAL A 498 -28.24 6.28 9.46
C VAL A 498 -28.23 5.32 8.29
N VAL A 499 -29.22 4.43 8.21
CA VAL A 499 -29.22 3.37 7.20
C VAL A 499 -30.33 3.62 6.17
N PRO A 500 -29.95 3.72 4.88
CA PRO A 500 -30.89 3.75 3.77
C PRO A 500 -31.10 2.31 3.22
N GLY A 501 -31.47 2.16 1.95
CA GLY A 501 -31.68 0.85 1.30
C GLY A 501 -33.12 0.38 1.48
N PHE A 502 -33.35 -0.77 2.13
CA PHE A 502 -34.71 -1.22 2.47
C PHE A 502 -35.42 -0.26 3.44
N TYR A 503 -34.65 0.61 4.09
CA TYR A 503 -35.11 1.58 5.06
C TYR A 503 -35.14 3.01 4.54
N SER A 504 -35.08 3.18 3.22
CA SER A 504 -35.33 4.47 2.56
C SER A 504 -36.80 4.87 2.65
N PRO A 505 -37.12 6.17 2.72
CA PRO A 505 -38.50 6.64 2.76
C PRO A 505 -39.31 6.19 1.55
N GLN A 506 -40.58 5.85 1.77
CA GLN A 506 -41.45 5.35 0.70
C GLN A 506 -41.61 6.39 -0.43
N TRP A 507 -41.68 7.68 -0.10
CA TRP A 507 -41.78 8.75 -1.10
C TRP A 507 -40.56 8.85 -2.04
N VAL A 508 -39.38 8.39 -1.61
CA VAL A 508 -38.19 8.24 -2.48
C VAL A 508 -38.37 7.00 -3.34
N LEU A 509 -38.74 5.87 -2.71
CA LEU A 509 -38.90 4.60 -3.42
C LEU A 509 -40.03 4.65 -4.46
N ASP A 510 -41.04 5.50 -4.30
CA ASP A 510 -42.14 5.64 -5.25
C ASP A 510 -41.77 6.50 -6.48
N LYS A 511 -40.61 7.17 -6.48
CA LYS A 511 -40.16 7.98 -7.63
C LYS A 511 -39.88 7.07 -8.83
N PRO A 512 -40.47 7.33 -10.01
CA PRO A 512 -40.39 6.43 -11.17
C PRO A 512 -38.97 6.30 -11.74
N GLN A 513 -38.11 7.30 -11.53
CA GLN A 513 -36.72 7.29 -11.98
C GLN A 513 -35.78 6.43 -11.13
N ILE A 514 -36.22 5.95 -9.95
CA ILE A 514 -35.38 5.18 -9.04
C ILE A 514 -35.32 3.73 -9.50
N GLN A 515 -34.17 3.32 -10.02
CA GLN A 515 -33.95 1.93 -10.39
C GLN A 515 -33.82 1.06 -9.15
N LYS A 516 -34.39 -0.15 -9.22
CA LYS A 516 -34.41 -1.12 -8.13
C LYS A 516 -34.01 -2.49 -8.64
N THR A 517 -33.49 -3.30 -7.74
CA THR A 517 -33.22 -4.72 -7.96
C THR A 517 -34.53 -5.51 -8.12
N SER A 518 -34.39 -6.78 -8.52
CA SER A 518 -35.39 -7.80 -8.19
C SER A 518 -35.53 -7.96 -6.67
N LEU A 519 -36.54 -8.74 -6.24
CA LEU A 519 -36.86 -8.86 -4.82
C LEU A 519 -35.78 -9.65 -4.04
N PHE A 520 -35.45 -9.15 -2.85
CA PHE A 520 -34.58 -9.81 -1.88
C PHE A 520 -35.31 -9.99 -0.56
N ALA A 521 -34.98 -11.08 0.16
CA ALA A 521 -35.33 -11.18 1.57
C ALA A 521 -34.53 -10.15 2.36
N VAL A 522 -35.21 -9.34 3.17
CA VAL A 522 -34.56 -8.35 4.04
C VAL A 522 -33.87 -9.09 5.20
N PRO A 523 -32.54 -8.93 5.40
CA PRO A 523 -31.81 -9.79 6.35
C PRO A 523 -32.04 -9.52 7.84
N GLN A 524 -32.46 -8.31 8.21
CA GLN A 524 -32.67 -7.90 9.60
C GLN A 524 -33.42 -6.57 9.66
N GLY A 525 -33.95 -6.24 10.85
CA GLY A 525 -34.61 -4.97 11.18
C GLY A 525 -36.14 -5.04 11.04
N PRO A 526 -36.85 -3.90 10.97
CA PRO A 526 -38.32 -3.87 10.95
C PRO A 526 -38.98 -4.66 9.82
N PHE A 527 -38.24 -4.92 8.75
CA PHE A 527 -38.73 -5.68 7.60
C PHE A 527 -38.11 -7.07 7.50
N ASP A 528 -37.43 -7.57 8.54
CA ASP A 528 -36.79 -8.88 8.55
C ASP A 528 -37.71 -9.99 8.01
N GLY A 529 -37.16 -10.82 7.12
CA GLY A 529 -37.86 -11.89 6.43
C GLY A 529 -38.84 -11.46 5.33
N GLN A 530 -39.19 -10.17 5.22
CA GLN A 530 -40.01 -9.68 4.12
C GLN A 530 -39.21 -9.69 2.81
N VAL A 531 -39.91 -9.82 1.69
CA VAL A 531 -39.32 -9.83 0.36
C VAL A 531 -39.62 -8.50 -0.34
N LYS A 532 -38.59 -7.68 -0.55
CA LYS A 532 -38.71 -6.30 -1.08
C LYS A 532 -37.67 -6.02 -2.16
N PRO A 533 -37.96 -5.11 -3.12
CA PRO A 533 -36.92 -4.61 -4.02
C PRO A 533 -35.99 -3.66 -3.26
N LEU A 534 -34.72 -3.62 -3.64
CA LEU A 534 -33.73 -2.69 -3.09
C LEU A 534 -33.41 -1.62 -4.15
N PRO A 535 -33.37 -0.32 -3.82
CA PRO A 535 -32.86 0.69 -4.77
C PRO A 535 -31.42 0.34 -5.16
N LEU A 536 -31.07 0.51 -6.44
CA LEU A 536 -29.72 0.22 -6.90
C LEU A 536 -28.71 1.14 -6.17
N PRO A 537 -27.68 0.58 -5.51
CA PRO A 537 -26.72 1.37 -4.73
C PRO A 537 -25.97 2.46 -5.52
N TRP A 538 -25.89 2.31 -6.84
CA TRP A 538 -25.21 3.22 -7.77
C TRP A 538 -26.19 4.05 -8.61
N ASP A 539 -27.50 3.97 -8.38
CA ASP A 539 -28.47 4.82 -9.08
C ASP A 539 -28.26 6.27 -8.68
N SER A 540 -27.98 7.11 -9.67
CA SER A 540 -27.61 8.51 -9.44
C SER A 540 -28.75 9.34 -8.88
N SER A 541 -30.00 9.03 -9.24
CA SER A 541 -31.18 9.71 -8.71
C SER A 541 -31.37 9.36 -7.23
N TYR A 542 -31.23 8.09 -6.89
CA TYR A 542 -31.30 7.60 -5.52
C TYR A 542 -30.22 8.21 -4.64
N LEU A 543 -28.96 8.18 -5.09
CA LEU A 543 -27.85 8.80 -4.37
C LEU A 543 -28.05 10.32 -4.22
N SER A 544 -28.66 11.00 -5.20
CA SER A 544 -28.99 12.43 -5.08
C SER A 544 -29.98 12.71 -3.94
N TYR A 545 -31.04 11.91 -3.81
CA TYR A 545 -31.97 12.03 -2.68
C TYR A 545 -31.27 11.73 -1.35
N TRP A 546 -30.42 10.71 -1.30
CA TRP A 546 -29.64 10.38 -0.12
C TRP A 546 -28.69 11.51 0.31
N TYR A 547 -28.00 12.14 -0.65
CA TYR A 547 -27.11 13.26 -0.36
C TYR A 547 -27.87 14.52 0.05
N THR A 548 -29.07 14.72 -0.48
CA THR A 548 -29.97 15.82 -0.05
C THR A 548 -30.37 15.64 1.41
N PHE A 549 -30.79 14.45 1.81
CA PHE A 549 -31.02 14.13 3.23
C PHE A 549 -29.76 14.32 4.08
N SER A 550 -28.62 13.79 3.63
CA SER A 550 -27.34 13.88 4.34
C SER A 550 -26.91 15.33 4.56
N LYS A 551 -27.22 16.21 3.60
CA LYS A 551 -26.96 17.66 3.70
C LYS A 551 -27.81 18.32 4.77
N GLU A 552 -29.10 18.01 4.88
CA GLU A 552 -29.94 18.56 5.96
C GLU A 552 -29.55 18.00 7.34
N LEU A 553 -29.15 16.72 7.41
CA LEU A 553 -28.58 16.14 8.63
C LEU A 553 -27.30 16.88 9.05
N ALA A 554 -26.38 17.13 8.10
CA ALA A 554 -25.15 17.86 8.35
C ALA A 554 -25.42 19.31 8.79
N LYS A 555 -26.30 20.03 8.08
CA LYS A 555 -26.71 21.40 8.42
C LYS A 555 -27.22 21.51 9.86
N ARG A 556 -27.91 20.49 10.37
CA ARG A 556 -28.44 20.49 11.73
C ARG A 556 -27.40 20.16 12.81
N TYR A 557 -26.54 19.16 12.56
CA TYR A 557 -25.72 18.58 13.63
C TYR A 557 -24.20 18.74 13.45
N LYS A 558 -23.68 19.03 12.26
CA LYS A 558 -22.21 19.01 12.00
C LYS A 558 -21.43 19.94 12.93
N ASP A 559 -22.01 21.08 13.29
CA ASP A 559 -21.32 22.08 14.12
C ASP A 559 -21.48 21.81 15.64
N ARG A 560 -22.21 20.76 16.02
CA ARG A 560 -22.32 20.31 17.42
C ARG A 560 -20.98 19.68 17.88
N PRO A 561 -20.39 20.11 19.00
CA PRO A 561 -19.13 19.54 19.51
C PRO A 561 -19.28 18.12 20.08
N GLU A 562 -20.50 17.69 20.38
CA GLU A 562 -20.81 16.32 20.80
C GLU A 562 -20.73 15.35 19.62
N PHE A 563 -21.00 15.80 18.39
CA PHE A 563 -20.92 14.96 17.20
C PHE A 563 -19.46 14.69 16.85
N THR A 564 -19.04 13.43 16.83
CA THR A 564 -17.63 13.07 16.59
C THR A 564 -17.41 12.41 15.23
N TYR A 565 -18.20 11.40 14.89
CA TYR A 565 -18.06 10.69 13.62
C TYR A 565 -19.35 10.03 13.11
N ILE A 566 -19.39 9.71 11.83
CA ILE A 566 -20.55 9.13 11.15
C ILE A 566 -20.19 7.90 10.30
N SER A 567 -21.11 6.94 10.21
CA SER A 567 -20.92 5.77 9.33
C SER A 567 -21.18 6.13 7.88
N VAL A 568 -20.24 5.81 6.98
CA VAL A 568 -20.46 5.96 5.53
C VAL A 568 -21.50 4.94 5.10
N THR A 569 -22.65 5.46 4.71
CA THR A 569 -23.83 4.69 4.29
C THR A 569 -24.43 5.32 3.04
N GLY A 570 -25.29 4.59 2.34
CA GLY A 570 -25.86 4.99 1.05
C GLY A 570 -25.94 3.80 0.12
N PRO A 571 -24.78 3.24 -0.28
CA PRO A 571 -24.71 2.02 -1.09
C PRO A 571 -24.96 0.72 -0.30
N ASN A 572 -25.55 0.81 0.90
CA ASN A 572 -25.82 -0.30 1.83
C ASN A 572 -27.29 -0.69 1.76
N SER A 573 -27.67 -1.81 2.40
CA SER A 573 -29.04 -2.35 2.29
C SER A 573 -29.87 -2.33 3.59
N HIS A 574 -29.28 -2.71 4.74
CA HIS A 574 -30.04 -2.96 5.98
C HIS A 574 -29.28 -2.66 7.28
N ASN A 575 -28.01 -2.28 7.21
CA ASN A 575 -27.16 -1.88 8.33
C ASN A 575 -26.11 -0.84 7.88
N GLY A 576 -25.30 -0.36 8.84
CA GLY A 576 -24.17 0.53 8.57
C GLY A 576 -22.89 -0.19 8.13
N GLU A 577 -22.99 -1.47 7.73
CA GLU A 577 -21.87 -2.27 7.23
C GLU A 577 -21.85 -2.21 5.72
N VAL A 578 -20.66 -2.27 5.12
CA VAL A 578 -20.45 -2.39 3.67
C VAL A 578 -20.94 -3.79 3.24
N ASN A 579 -22.26 -3.94 3.19
CA ASN A 579 -22.95 -5.21 3.06
C ASN A 579 -24.27 -5.05 2.29
N LEU A 580 -24.49 -6.00 1.39
CA LEU A 580 -25.63 -6.09 0.48
C LEU A 580 -26.16 -7.54 0.52
N PRO A 581 -27.45 -7.78 0.25
CA PRO A 581 -27.98 -9.14 0.31
C PRO A 581 -27.23 -10.07 -0.63
N ASP A 582 -26.77 -11.20 -0.10
CA ASP A 582 -26.00 -12.17 -0.85
C ASP A 582 -26.84 -12.81 -1.96
N GLY A 583 -26.28 -12.94 -3.16
CA GLY A 583 -26.88 -13.77 -4.21
C GLY A 583 -26.62 -13.29 -5.64
N LYS A 584 -26.84 -14.18 -6.61
CA LYS A 584 -26.64 -13.91 -8.05
C LYS A 584 -27.69 -12.97 -8.66
N ALA A 585 -28.74 -12.59 -7.91
CA ALA A 585 -29.74 -11.64 -8.38
C ALA A 585 -29.14 -10.29 -8.80
N TRP A 586 -28.03 -9.87 -8.18
CA TRP A 586 -27.27 -8.69 -8.59
C TRP A 586 -26.75 -8.73 -10.04
N LEU A 587 -26.53 -9.93 -10.57
CA LEU A 587 -26.03 -10.13 -11.94
C LEU A 587 -27.12 -9.91 -13.01
N THR A 588 -28.37 -9.73 -12.60
CA THR A 588 -29.50 -9.44 -13.50
C THR A 588 -29.63 -7.95 -13.82
N VAL A 589 -29.04 -7.08 -12.98
CA VAL A 589 -29.15 -5.61 -13.07
C VAL A 589 -27.86 -4.94 -13.54
N VAL A 590 -26.91 -5.73 -14.04
CA VAL A 590 -25.62 -5.25 -14.56
C VAL A 590 -25.37 -5.81 -15.96
N SER A 591 -24.74 -5.01 -16.82
CA SER A 591 -24.40 -5.40 -18.18
C SER A 591 -23.20 -6.36 -18.19
N GLY A 592 -23.24 -7.36 -19.06
CA GLY A 592 -22.12 -8.27 -19.33
C GLY A 592 -22.61 -9.52 -20.05
N ALA A 593 -21.78 -10.07 -20.94
CA ALA A 593 -22.09 -11.28 -21.70
C ALA A 593 -21.85 -12.56 -20.87
N THR A 594 -20.94 -12.51 -19.91
CA THR A 594 -20.62 -13.62 -18.99
C THR A 594 -20.86 -13.26 -17.53
N GLU A 595 -20.97 -14.28 -16.66
CA GLU A 595 -21.10 -14.08 -15.21
C GLU A 595 -19.91 -13.29 -14.63
N ASP A 596 -18.68 -13.57 -15.06
CA ASP A 596 -17.48 -12.86 -14.60
C ASP A 596 -17.47 -11.38 -15.02
N GLN A 597 -17.87 -11.08 -16.26
CA GLN A 597 -18.01 -9.69 -16.72
C GLN A 597 -19.05 -8.94 -15.89
N LYS A 598 -20.15 -9.60 -15.54
CA LYS A 598 -21.19 -9.04 -14.67
C LYS A 598 -20.68 -8.81 -13.24
N ILE A 599 -19.90 -9.74 -12.69
CA ILE A 599 -19.25 -9.59 -11.38
C ILE A 599 -18.30 -8.38 -11.37
N MET A 600 -17.48 -8.21 -12.41
CA MET A 600 -16.55 -7.08 -12.52
C MET A 600 -17.29 -5.75 -12.73
N ALA A 601 -18.35 -5.73 -13.55
CA ALA A 601 -19.21 -4.56 -13.70
C ALA A 601 -19.86 -4.17 -12.38
N LEU A 602 -20.39 -5.14 -11.63
CA LEU A 602 -20.96 -4.94 -10.30
C LEU A 602 -19.94 -4.36 -9.32
N ARG A 603 -18.72 -4.92 -9.28
CA ARG A 603 -17.61 -4.39 -8.46
C ARG A 603 -17.32 -2.93 -8.79
N SER A 604 -17.20 -2.60 -10.07
CA SER A 604 -16.92 -1.23 -10.51
C SER A 604 -18.02 -0.25 -10.07
N LEU A 605 -19.29 -0.62 -10.30
CA LEU A 605 -20.44 0.20 -9.92
C LEU A 605 -20.52 0.44 -8.41
N LEU A 606 -20.34 -0.62 -7.61
CA LEU A 606 -20.33 -0.50 -6.15
C LEU A 606 -19.15 0.33 -5.65
N SER A 607 -17.93 0.09 -6.16
CA SER A 607 -16.75 0.88 -5.80
C SER A 607 -16.93 2.36 -6.12
N GLN A 608 -17.52 2.70 -7.27
CA GLN A 608 -17.81 4.08 -7.65
C GLN A 608 -18.87 4.72 -6.73
N ALA A 609 -19.94 4.00 -6.39
CA ALA A 609 -20.97 4.47 -5.48
C ALA A 609 -20.39 4.79 -4.08
N TYR A 610 -19.55 3.90 -3.53
CA TYR A 610 -18.86 4.15 -2.26
C TYR A 610 -17.89 5.33 -2.36
N GLU A 611 -17.10 5.42 -3.43
CA GLU A 611 -16.19 6.56 -3.64
C GLU A 611 -16.92 7.90 -3.69
N GLN A 612 -18.03 7.96 -4.44
CA GLN A 612 -18.86 9.16 -4.52
C GLN A 612 -19.47 9.50 -3.16
N THR A 613 -19.97 8.51 -2.43
CA THR A 613 -20.54 8.70 -1.09
C THR A 613 -19.49 9.24 -0.12
N MET A 614 -18.27 8.68 -0.12
CA MET A 614 -17.17 9.16 0.70
C MET A 614 -16.80 10.62 0.36
N LYS A 615 -16.74 10.98 -0.92
CA LYS A 615 -16.49 12.36 -1.37
C LYS A 615 -17.55 13.32 -0.82
N GLN A 616 -18.83 12.93 -0.89
CA GLN A 616 -19.91 13.74 -0.34
C GLN A 616 -19.81 13.89 1.17
N TYR A 617 -19.53 12.80 1.90
CA TYR A 617 -19.41 12.83 3.35
C TYR A 617 -18.23 13.70 3.80
N CYS A 618 -17.12 13.64 3.07
CA CYS A 618 -15.96 14.52 3.26
C CYS A 618 -16.35 15.98 3.33
N THR A 619 -17.19 16.41 2.39
CA THR A 619 -17.58 17.81 2.24
C THR A 619 -18.68 18.19 3.21
N LEU A 620 -19.71 17.35 3.34
CA LEU A 620 -20.90 17.67 4.14
C LEU A 620 -20.60 17.69 5.65
N PHE A 621 -19.77 16.77 6.12
CA PHE A 621 -19.53 16.58 7.56
C PHE A 621 -18.16 17.06 8.04
N ALA A 622 -17.31 17.68 7.20
CA ALA A 622 -16.05 18.24 7.66
C ALA A 622 -16.26 19.21 8.87
N PRO A 623 -15.43 19.14 9.92
CA PRO A 623 -14.21 18.31 10.07
C PRO A 623 -14.43 16.94 10.74
N LYS A 624 -15.66 16.42 10.83
CA LYS A 624 -15.97 15.15 11.52
C LYS A 624 -15.31 13.95 10.85
N TYR A 625 -15.01 12.94 11.65
CA TYR A 625 -14.52 11.66 11.15
C TYR A 625 -15.66 10.85 10.54
N PHE A 626 -15.32 9.87 9.71
CA PHE A 626 -16.30 8.92 9.18
C PHE A 626 -15.71 7.52 9.08
N THR A 627 -16.54 6.50 9.30
CA THR A 627 -16.10 5.10 9.30
C THR A 627 -16.81 4.26 8.27
N MET A 628 -16.06 3.37 7.62
CA MET A 628 -16.61 2.26 6.86
C MET A 628 -16.46 0.96 7.67
N ALA A 629 -17.57 0.26 7.89
CA ALA A 629 -17.56 -1.00 8.62
C ALA A 629 -17.48 -2.20 7.64
N PHE A 630 -16.36 -2.93 7.66
CA PHE A 630 -16.12 -4.08 6.79
C PHE A 630 -16.36 -5.41 7.50
N LEU A 631 -16.79 -6.41 6.72
CA LEU A 631 -17.05 -7.79 7.14
C LEU A 631 -16.17 -8.78 6.36
N ASP A 632 -16.10 -10.03 6.83
CA ASP A 632 -15.46 -11.16 6.11
C ASP A 632 -15.99 -11.33 4.67
N ARG A 633 -17.28 -11.04 4.46
CA ARG A 633 -17.93 -11.03 3.15
C ARG A 633 -18.56 -9.66 2.93
N THR A 634 -17.90 -8.86 2.11
CA THR A 634 -18.31 -7.47 1.82
C THR A 634 -18.92 -7.36 0.42
N PHE A 635 -18.46 -8.16 -0.55
CA PHE A 635 -19.01 -8.21 -1.89
C PHE A 635 -20.16 -9.25 -1.98
N PRO A 636 -21.34 -8.88 -2.54
CA PRO A 636 -22.58 -9.66 -2.37
C PRO A 636 -22.74 -10.89 -3.28
N VAL A 637 -21.79 -11.13 -4.18
CA VAL A 637 -21.84 -12.30 -5.07
C VAL A 637 -20.70 -13.25 -4.69
N PRO A 638 -20.99 -14.54 -4.40
CA PRO A 638 -19.93 -15.53 -4.23
C PRO A 638 -19.08 -15.62 -5.50
N VAL A 639 -17.76 -15.68 -5.33
CA VAL A 639 -16.80 -15.75 -6.44
C VAL A 639 -15.95 -17.01 -6.27
N PRO A 640 -16.44 -18.19 -6.70
CA PRO A 640 -15.87 -19.49 -6.32
C PRO A 640 -14.44 -19.71 -6.85
N ASN A 641 -14.03 -18.97 -7.88
CA ASN A 641 -12.78 -19.20 -8.62
C ASN A 641 -11.75 -18.05 -8.49
N LEU A 642 -11.99 -17.05 -7.64
CA LEU A 642 -11.06 -15.92 -7.44
C LEU A 642 -10.62 -15.83 -5.98
N ASN A 643 -9.60 -16.61 -5.62
CA ASN A 643 -8.92 -16.48 -4.32
C ASN A 643 -8.46 -15.03 -4.10
N GLY A 644 -8.81 -14.46 -2.95
CA GLY A 644 -8.45 -13.09 -2.59
C GLY A 644 -9.33 -11.98 -3.21
N PHE A 645 -10.40 -12.28 -3.95
CA PHE A 645 -11.28 -11.25 -4.53
C PHE A 645 -11.95 -10.36 -3.47
N GLN A 646 -12.58 -10.98 -2.45
CA GLN A 646 -13.24 -10.27 -1.35
C GLN A 646 -12.24 -9.35 -0.63
N ASP A 647 -11.06 -9.88 -0.37
CA ASP A 647 -9.97 -9.18 0.29
C ASP A 647 -9.46 -7.97 -0.50
N GLN A 648 -9.23 -8.16 -1.81
CA GLN A 648 -8.83 -7.06 -2.70
C GLN A 648 -9.91 -5.99 -2.81
N TYR A 649 -11.18 -6.38 -2.87
CA TYR A 649 -12.28 -5.42 -2.91
C TYR A 649 -12.31 -4.53 -1.65
N VAL A 650 -12.10 -5.12 -0.47
CA VAL A 650 -11.99 -4.37 0.79
C VAL A 650 -10.77 -3.44 0.77
N LYS A 651 -9.60 -3.93 0.36
CA LYS A 651 -8.36 -3.14 0.24
C LYS A 651 -8.53 -1.93 -0.68
N ASP A 652 -9.19 -2.11 -1.82
CA ASP A 652 -9.42 -1.03 -2.78
C ASP A 652 -10.34 0.05 -2.21
N LEU A 653 -11.40 -0.35 -1.49
CA LEU A 653 -12.30 0.61 -0.83
C LEU A 653 -11.58 1.39 0.28
N ILE A 654 -10.74 0.72 1.08
CA ILE A 654 -9.92 1.37 2.11
C ILE A 654 -8.96 2.37 1.45
N ALA A 655 -8.26 1.97 0.39
CA ALA A 655 -7.33 2.84 -0.32
C ALA A 655 -8.05 4.08 -0.90
N LYS A 656 -9.25 3.88 -1.49
CA LYS A 656 -10.10 4.98 -1.97
C LYS A 656 -10.52 5.91 -0.83
N GLY A 657 -10.96 5.40 0.31
CA GLY A 657 -11.35 6.22 1.45
C GLY A 657 -10.20 7.08 2.00
N ARG A 658 -9.00 6.50 2.09
CA ARG A 658 -7.78 7.22 2.48
C ARG A 658 -7.39 8.30 1.49
N ALA A 659 -7.60 8.07 0.20
CA ALA A 659 -7.33 9.07 -0.83
C ALA A 659 -8.35 10.23 -0.80
N VAL A 660 -9.61 9.92 -0.50
CA VAL A 660 -10.72 10.90 -0.54
C VAL A 660 -10.70 11.85 0.66
N CYS A 661 -10.50 11.37 1.90
CA CYS A 661 -10.33 12.24 3.07
C CYS A 661 -9.26 11.70 4.03
N PRO A 662 -7.99 11.92 3.75
CA PRO A 662 -6.89 11.31 4.51
C PRO A 662 -6.90 11.67 6.00
N SER A 663 -7.41 12.84 6.38
CA SER A 663 -7.42 13.33 7.77
C SER A 663 -8.60 12.84 8.62
N SER A 664 -9.66 12.35 7.99
CA SER A 664 -10.96 12.12 8.65
C SER A 664 -11.56 10.75 8.35
N PHE A 665 -11.01 10.01 7.39
CA PHE A 665 -11.42 8.63 7.10
C PHE A 665 -10.93 7.68 8.20
N GLY A 666 -11.82 6.80 8.62
CA GLY A 666 -11.52 5.69 9.49
C GLY A 666 -12.16 4.40 9.00
N ILE A 667 -11.71 3.30 9.59
CA ILE A 667 -12.27 1.97 9.33
C ILE A 667 -12.82 1.37 10.61
N GLN A 668 -13.83 0.54 10.44
CA GLN A 668 -14.45 -0.20 11.52
C GLN A 668 -14.59 -1.66 11.11
N THR A 669 -14.62 -2.55 12.10
CA THR A 669 -15.14 -3.89 11.89
C THR A 669 -16.16 -4.22 12.96
N ASN A 670 -17.22 -4.88 12.50
CA ASN A 670 -18.32 -5.32 13.33
C ASN A 670 -18.21 -6.82 13.57
N GLY A 671 -18.42 -7.22 14.81
CA GLY A 671 -18.39 -8.62 15.20
C GLY A 671 -17.16 -9.02 16.01
N LEU A 672 -16.55 -8.07 16.72
CA LEU A 672 -15.57 -8.34 17.76
C LEU A 672 -16.15 -9.38 18.73
N ASP A 673 -15.41 -10.47 18.90
CA ASP A 673 -15.80 -11.60 19.75
C ASP A 673 -14.63 -12.09 20.60
N GLY A 674 -14.92 -13.03 21.51
CA GLY A 674 -13.93 -13.58 22.45
C GLY A 674 -13.24 -14.85 21.96
N ARG A 675 -13.18 -15.13 20.65
CA ARG A 675 -12.46 -16.32 20.17
C ARG A 675 -10.95 -16.20 20.50
N PRO A 676 -10.32 -17.28 21.02
CA PRO A 676 -8.87 -17.30 21.25
C PRO A 676 -8.09 -17.16 19.93
N ILE A 677 -7.00 -16.40 19.94
CA ILE A 677 -6.16 -16.16 18.75
C ILE A 677 -5.18 -17.35 18.51
N TYR A 678 -5.04 -18.29 19.44
CA TYR A 678 -4.12 -19.44 19.36
C TYR A 678 -4.70 -20.73 19.99
N PRO A 679 -4.37 -21.96 19.49
CA PRO A 679 -3.23 -22.31 18.64
C PRO A 679 -3.55 -22.67 17.16
N ALA A 680 -2.47 -22.89 16.40
CA ALA A 680 -2.36 -23.06 14.95
C ALA A 680 -3.48 -23.84 14.24
N GLY A 681 -4.07 -23.20 13.23
CA GLY A 681 -5.01 -23.84 12.29
C GLY A 681 -6.08 -22.90 11.73
N LYS A 682 -6.32 -21.76 12.39
CA LYS A 682 -7.16 -20.69 11.85
C LYS A 682 -6.39 -19.37 11.91
N GLN A 683 -6.17 -18.78 10.73
CA GLN A 683 -5.64 -17.43 10.59
C GLN A 683 -6.42 -16.48 11.52
N PRO A 684 -5.78 -15.45 12.10
CA PRO A 684 -6.54 -14.27 12.55
C PRO A 684 -7.55 -13.92 11.45
N LEU A 685 -8.79 -13.53 11.78
CA LEU A 685 -9.69 -13.06 10.74
C LEU A 685 -8.96 -11.94 9.99
N ASP A 686 -8.68 -12.14 8.71
CA ASP A 686 -7.75 -11.31 7.94
C ASP A 686 -8.12 -9.81 8.04
N HIS A 687 -9.40 -9.52 8.21
CA HIS A 687 -9.92 -8.18 8.39
C HIS A 687 -9.60 -7.51 9.74
N TRP A 688 -9.34 -8.26 10.82
CA TRP A 688 -8.87 -7.69 12.10
C TRP A 688 -7.40 -7.30 12.05
N GLN A 689 -6.60 -7.94 11.19
CA GLN A 689 -5.21 -7.52 10.99
C GLN A 689 -5.16 -6.15 10.33
N TYR A 690 -6.08 -5.85 9.40
CA TYR A 690 -6.17 -4.51 8.80
C TYR A 690 -6.41 -3.41 9.83
N ILE A 691 -7.23 -3.65 10.85
CA ILE A 691 -7.42 -2.69 11.95
C ILE A 691 -6.09 -2.41 12.65
N SER A 692 -5.31 -3.45 12.95
CA SER A 692 -4.01 -3.31 13.61
C SER A 692 -3.03 -2.50 12.75
N ASP A 693 -2.90 -2.87 11.48
CA ASP A 693 -1.93 -2.27 10.56
C ASP A 693 -2.27 -0.81 10.26
N LEU A 694 -3.55 -0.47 10.14
CA LEU A 694 -4.01 0.89 9.88
C LEU A 694 -3.98 1.75 11.15
N SER A 695 -4.27 1.17 12.32
CA SER A 695 -4.11 1.90 13.58
C SER A 695 -2.64 2.28 13.81
N ALA A 696 -1.70 1.38 13.51
CA ALA A 696 -0.26 1.67 13.57
C ALA A 696 0.18 2.81 12.62
N GLN A 697 -0.61 3.08 11.58
CA GLN A 697 -0.41 4.20 10.64
C GLN A 697 -1.13 5.49 11.07
N GLY A 698 -1.73 5.53 12.26
CA GLY A 698 -2.47 6.70 12.77
C GLY A 698 -3.86 6.90 12.13
N VAL A 699 -4.39 5.90 11.42
CA VAL A 699 -5.75 5.95 10.88
C VAL A 699 -6.75 5.73 12.02
N PHE A 700 -7.87 6.45 11.98
CA PHE A 700 -8.96 6.23 12.93
C PHE A 700 -9.52 4.81 12.77
N THR A 701 -9.48 4.01 13.83
CA THR A 701 -9.99 2.62 13.82
C THR A 701 -10.99 2.38 14.94
N ALA A 702 -12.00 1.56 14.66
CA ALA A 702 -13.02 1.18 15.64
C ALA A 702 -13.39 -0.31 15.57
N PHE A 703 -13.80 -0.87 16.71
CA PHE A 703 -14.42 -2.20 16.79
C PHE A 703 -15.85 -2.07 17.31
N GLN A 704 -16.76 -2.91 16.80
CA GLN A 704 -18.06 -3.15 17.43
C GLN A 704 -18.16 -4.60 17.90
N THR A 705 -18.55 -4.79 19.15
CA THR A 705 -18.87 -6.11 19.72
C THR A 705 -19.98 -6.82 18.94
N ARG A 706 -19.97 -8.16 18.94
CA ARG A 706 -21.16 -8.94 18.53
C ARG A 706 -22.32 -8.65 19.48
N ALA A 707 -23.55 -8.77 18.97
CA ALA A 707 -24.74 -8.72 19.81
C ALA A 707 -24.62 -9.75 20.97
N PRO A 708 -25.05 -9.43 22.20
CA PRO A 708 -24.84 -10.28 23.37
C PRO A 708 -25.24 -11.76 23.16
N GLY A 709 -26.37 -11.99 22.49
CA GLY A 709 -26.85 -13.35 22.17
C GLY A 709 -25.88 -14.15 21.29
N ASN A 710 -25.17 -13.48 20.37
CA ASN A 710 -24.17 -14.08 19.48
C ASN A 710 -22.76 -14.09 20.08
N LEU A 711 -22.48 -13.16 21.01
CA LEU A 711 -21.18 -13.05 21.66
C LEU A 711 -20.99 -14.17 22.69
N TYR A 712 -22.00 -14.40 23.53
CA TYR A 712 -21.86 -15.28 24.68
C TYR A 712 -22.44 -16.68 24.48
N ALA A 713 -23.38 -16.83 23.53
CA ALA A 713 -24.17 -18.05 23.32
C ALA A 713 -24.76 -18.60 24.64
N CYS A 714 -25.19 -17.70 25.52
CA CYS A 714 -25.66 -18.01 26.86
C CYS A 714 -26.93 -17.22 27.17
N LYS A 715 -27.98 -17.92 27.66
CA LYS A 715 -29.33 -17.37 27.85
C LYS A 715 -29.80 -17.35 29.31
N SER A 716 -29.06 -17.99 30.23
CA SER A 716 -29.42 -18.11 31.64
C SER A 716 -28.72 -17.07 32.51
N ALA A 717 -29.30 -16.71 33.65
CA ALA A 717 -28.68 -15.83 34.65
C ALA A 717 -27.86 -16.59 35.71
N ASP A 718 -27.51 -17.85 35.45
CA ASP A 718 -26.74 -18.66 36.40
C ASP A 718 -25.28 -18.20 36.51
N ALA A 719 -24.63 -18.56 37.62
CA ALA A 719 -23.26 -18.14 37.92
C ALA A 719 -22.25 -18.62 36.86
N ALA A 720 -22.48 -19.76 36.23
CA ALA A 720 -21.61 -20.29 35.18
C ALA A 720 -21.71 -19.44 33.90
N CYS A 721 -22.92 -18.99 33.56
CA CYS A 721 -23.16 -18.07 32.47
C CYS A 721 -22.51 -16.71 32.71
N ILE A 722 -22.66 -16.14 33.92
CA ILE A 722 -22.04 -14.86 34.30
C ILE A 722 -20.52 -14.94 34.14
N SER A 723 -19.89 -15.98 34.71
CA SER A 723 -18.45 -16.19 34.59
C SER A 723 -18.00 -16.30 33.13
N ARG A 724 -18.74 -17.08 32.31
CA ARG A 724 -18.46 -17.21 30.87
C ARG A 724 -18.56 -15.88 30.12
N ARG A 725 -19.58 -15.07 30.42
CA ARG A 725 -19.77 -13.74 29.80
C ARG A 725 -18.59 -12.82 30.14
N GLN A 726 -18.16 -12.81 31.40
CA GLN A 726 -17.00 -12.05 31.85
C GLN A 726 -15.73 -12.49 31.11
N THR A 727 -15.46 -13.79 31.02
CA THR A 727 -14.28 -14.32 30.30
C THR A 727 -14.30 -13.93 28.82
N ILE A 728 -15.42 -14.12 28.13
CA ILE A 728 -15.55 -13.82 26.70
C ILE A 728 -15.40 -12.32 26.44
N LEU A 729 -16.04 -11.47 27.26
CA LEU A 729 -15.95 -10.03 27.08
C LEU A 729 -14.53 -9.52 27.36
N ARG A 730 -13.88 -10.03 28.42
CA ARG A 730 -12.49 -9.68 28.72
C ARG A 730 -11.58 -10.06 27.55
N GLN A 731 -11.74 -11.26 26.98
CA GLN A 731 -10.98 -11.66 25.80
C GLN A 731 -11.26 -10.75 24.60
N ALA A 732 -12.53 -10.40 24.35
CA ALA A 732 -12.92 -9.53 23.25
C ALA A 732 -12.30 -8.12 23.38
N LEU A 733 -12.48 -7.46 24.54
CA LEU A 733 -12.04 -6.07 24.74
C LEU A 733 -10.53 -5.97 24.97
N MET A 734 -9.98 -6.78 25.89
CA MET A 734 -8.59 -6.65 26.34
C MET A 734 -7.61 -7.30 25.36
N THR A 735 -7.94 -8.49 24.87
CA THR A 735 -7.01 -9.25 24.02
C THR A 735 -7.25 -8.97 22.54
N ASN A 736 -8.51 -8.97 22.09
CA ASN A 736 -8.79 -8.91 20.66
C ASN A 736 -8.82 -7.46 20.14
N ALA A 737 -9.43 -6.52 20.86
CA ALA A 737 -9.47 -5.11 20.45
C ALA A 737 -8.23 -4.31 20.89
N LEU A 738 -7.91 -4.29 22.18
CA LEU A 738 -6.85 -3.43 22.74
C LEU A 738 -5.42 -3.80 22.28
N ALA A 739 -5.17 -5.07 21.96
CA ALA A 739 -3.89 -5.50 21.37
C ALA A 739 -3.67 -4.96 19.95
N ARG A 740 -4.72 -4.49 19.28
CA ARG A 740 -4.69 -3.92 17.92
C ARG A 740 -4.72 -2.39 17.92
N HIS A 741 -4.50 -1.78 19.07
CA HIS A 741 -4.38 -0.33 19.24
C HIS A 741 -5.58 0.46 18.71
N VAL A 742 -6.80 -0.10 18.76
CA VAL A 742 -8.00 0.57 18.25
C VAL A 742 -8.28 1.90 18.97
N SER A 743 -8.89 2.87 18.29
CA SER A 743 -9.27 4.16 18.90
C SER A 743 -10.57 4.07 19.68
N VAL A 744 -11.59 3.40 19.13
CA VAL A 744 -12.92 3.26 19.75
C VAL A 744 -13.35 1.80 19.85
N ILE A 745 -14.02 1.45 20.95
CA ILE A 745 -14.76 0.18 21.05
C ILE A 745 -16.24 0.47 21.32
N GLU A 746 -17.10 -0.09 20.49
CA GLU A 746 -18.54 0.02 20.56
C GLU A 746 -19.13 -1.23 21.23
N VAL A 747 -19.77 -1.02 22.38
CA VAL A 747 -20.30 -2.08 23.24
C VAL A 747 -21.81 -1.93 23.30
N TYR A 748 -22.55 -3.02 23.09
CA TYR A 748 -24.01 -3.01 23.19
C TYR A 748 -24.46 -2.40 24.52
N GLU A 749 -25.46 -1.51 24.48
CA GLU A 749 -25.95 -0.80 25.68
C GLU A 749 -26.38 -1.77 26.79
N SER A 750 -26.93 -2.94 26.43
CA SER A 750 -27.27 -3.98 27.40
C SER A 750 -26.06 -4.51 28.19
N ASP A 751 -24.88 -4.60 27.57
CA ASP A 751 -23.66 -5.02 28.28
C ASP A 751 -23.03 -3.86 29.06
N ILE A 752 -23.19 -2.61 28.59
CA ILE A 752 -22.82 -1.39 29.34
C ILE A 752 -23.59 -1.27 30.66
N LEU A 753 -24.89 -1.62 30.62
CA LEU A 753 -25.78 -1.54 31.77
C LEU A 753 -25.66 -2.75 32.71
N ASP A 754 -25.00 -3.83 32.30
CA ASP A 754 -24.82 -5.02 33.12
C ASP A 754 -23.77 -4.79 34.24
N PRO A 755 -24.17 -4.84 35.52
CA PRO A 755 -23.24 -4.64 36.63
C PRO A 755 -22.11 -5.69 36.68
N SER A 756 -22.36 -6.91 36.20
CA SER A 756 -21.38 -8.00 36.21
C SER A 756 -20.24 -7.79 35.19
N LEU A 757 -20.43 -6.92 34.19
CA LEU A 757 -19.46 -6.62 33.15
C LEU A 757 -18.76 -5.27 33.34
N THR A 758 -19.26 -4.44 34.25
CA THR A 758 -18.81 -3.06 34.49
C THR A 758 -17.30 -2.96 34.76
N SER A 759 -16.74 -3.86 35.58
CA SER A 759 -15.30 -3.82 35.91
C SER A 759 -14.41 -4.05 34.68
N ILE A 760 -14.80 -4.97 33.79
CA ILE A 760 -14.06 -5.30 32.56
C ILE A 760 -14.12 -4.13 31.56
N ILE A 761 -15.29 -3.51 31.42
CA ILE A 761 -15.46 -2.38 30.50
C ILE A 761 -14.70 -1.16 31.03
N THR A 762 -14.70 -0.94 32.34
CA THR A 762 -13.91 0.13 32.99
C THR A 762 -12.41 -0.10 32.81
N GLU A 763 -11.95 -1.34 32.93
CA GLU A 763 -10.55 -1.72 32.67
C GLU A 763 -10.17 -1.43 31.21
N ALA A 764 -11.02 -1.80 30.25
CA ALA A 764 -10.81 -1.52 28.83
C ALA A 764 -10.81 -0.02 28.52
N HIS A 765 -11.74 0.75 29.12
CA HIS A 765 -11.81 2.20 29.01
C HIS A 765 -10.53 2.86 29.52
N THR A 766 -10.08 2.47 30.72
CA THR A 766 -8.84 2.99 31.31
C THR A 766 -7.64 2.71 30.40
N ALA A 767 -7.53 1.50 29.85
CA ALA A 767 -6.47 1.12 28.93
C ALA A 767 -6.52 1.90 27.59
N LEU A 768 -7.72 2.23 27.08
CA LEU A 768 -7.87 3.10 25.90
C LEU A 768 -7.43 4.54 26.17
N LYS A 769 -7.58 5.04 27.40
CA LYS A 769 -7.20 6.42 27.77
C LYS A 769 -5.71 6.59 28.04
N GLN A 770 -5.01 5.52 28.44
CA GLN A 770 -3.57 5.53 28.71
C GLN A 770 -2.69 5.40 27.45
N LYS A 771 -3.27 5.05 26.30
CA LYS A 771 -2.62 4.92 25.00
C LYS A 771 -3.03 6.06 24.05
#